data_AF-A0AAV5AQJ4-F1
#
_entry.id   AF-A0AAV5AQJ4-F1
#
_cell.length_a   1.000
_cell.length_b   1.000
_cell.length_c   1.000
_cell.angle_alpha   90.00
_cell.angle_beta   90.00
_cell.angle_gamma   90.00
#
_symmetry.space_group_name_H-M   'P 1'
#
loop_
_entity.id
_entity.type
_entity.pdbx_description
1 polymer ?
#
loop_
_entity_poly.entity_id
_entity_poly.type
_entity_poly.pdbx_seq_one_letter_code
_entity_poly.pdbx_strand_id
1 'polypeptide(L)'
;MQQPSIVINDWFQQFTQFVTSNDTQGLTSLLLPGGWFRNHLIFEWNYRTLHGHEEIKDYLDKHLARTQITNLCLEGPDGIPPGFAFGGHAVEAAFTFETPIMWGRGFVLLQEFQGSWKMLSLYFAAVDLKGHEENTQAPSGYYDDHNKTWMDVYGDERTRIEKDPHVIILGAAQNGLHIGARFRQMNIPTLLLDQTDRVGDVWRQRYSTLTLHTPKPHHTLLYTQFPENWPKWTPKEKVANMLEQYASNQDLVIWNRSTILPTPSYDPATKRWTVEVSKDGEKVTLKPYHIVLAIGTLGKPYVPPLLDEGLFNGPKFHATHYKEHHPFVNKNVIVVGACQTAADICQNLALHNAASVTMVQRSSTIVVSAQYLHDTLLDISYPIGVNQKNADFRTAGGIPYGLLKQLQIAGKDKRIADQKEMLDGLTKAGLNINEGDEGAGQFYRVFERLGGMDIGVADLIKEGRVKIKRGEAERFTSDGLVFKDGSFLQADAVIFATGYEPIKNAILPIFGDDLASKITPVWGINEQYELTRAYTPPGHPGIWWGLGDFVHSRYNSKALGIQIKARLAGISHQMSSPRRVTRQSSKAAESSPLKNVNTPSTSRIFVVNDTPTRPSKRVRSTTTTPRTSGRGRGSQKRVAATTPGSSPLKRTRFITRGLSSEEDDDKDQEEEGDARSEMDDEDDDDPDAQFLSALTEKASNLKGKNLILRNSFDAYFTVSSKAARTSNNVFSELIAPLSSEEYSSLLSKSKADEKYDAELKRIWDGHVKLFPRYVLELDEGFNLLFFGFGSKRSLMNEFAKTVCSKRGHVVIVNGFMPGIGIKELFTRIEEVPGVTELPLTSGILVLEAQARRIYDFFLPQAVRPNQRTASAPLFLIIHNIDSPLLRTSKAKSLLSLLALSPRIHIIASIDHIHAELIWSISESSTRKHIYTEPTSEVPSTRGFAWIWHDMTTMRHYDAELAHLNLGSIRGKSNKVSDKDQEMTESAAKHILLSVNAKAKKLFALLAKTLLASFDEASSPSKKDGKQLQTHAIAYSALFNAARADFIATNDTSFQALLAEFRDHGLVLTTVSGGSDCLWIPLRPDELRSVVEGLNIEQ
;
A
#
# COMPACT_ATOMS: atom_id res chain seq x y z
N MET A 1 -23.54 2.98 -27.92
CA MET A 1 -23.92 3.72 -26.70
C MET A 1 -23.42 5.15 -26.83
N GLN A 2 -24.10 6.13 -26.23
CA GLN A 2 -23.56 7.49 -26.07
C GLN A 2 -22.41 7.48 -25.04
N GLN A 3 -21.57 8.53 -25.02
CA GLN A 3 -20.51 8.64 -24.01
C GLN A 3 -21.12 9.01 -22.64
N PRO A 4 -20.71 8.34 -21.53
CA PRO A 4 -21.19 8.63 -20.17
C PRO A 4 -21.14 10.11 -19.77
N SER A 5 -20.08 10.81 -20.18
CA SER A 5 -19.88 12.25 -19.93
C SER A 5 -20.96 13.13 -20.54
N ILE A 6 -21.40 12.85 -21.77
CA ILE A 6 -22.46 13.60 -22.46
C ILE A 6 -23.79 13.35 -21.74
N VAL A 7 -24.11 12.07 -21.54
CA VAL A 7 -25.35 11.61 -20.87
C VAL A 7 -25.52 12.26 -19.49
N ILE A 8 -24.46 12.26 -18.67
CA ILE A 8 -24.51 12.86 -17.34
C ILE A 8 -24.56 14.40 -17.42
N ASN A 9 -23.82 15.06 -18.31
CA ASN A 9 -23.84 16.52 -18.42
C ASN A 9 -25.24 17.05 -18.82
N ASP A 10 -25.86 16.46 -19.83
CA ASP A 10 -27.17 16.88 -20.35
C ASP A 10 -28.29 16.67 -19.30
N TRP A 11 -28.19 15.59 -18.52
CA TRP A 11 -29.07 15.33 -17.39
C TRP A 11 -28.79 16.27 -16.19
N PHE A 12 -27.53 16.47 -15.85
CA PHE A 12 -27.12 17.23 -14.66
C PHE A 12 -27.45 18.72 -14.75
N GLN A 13 -27.47 19.30 -15.95
CA GLN A 13 -27.95 20.67 -16.18
C GLN A 13 -29.44 20.81 -15.79
N GLN A 14 -30.29 19.91 -16.29
CA GLN A 14 -31.73 19.89 -15.97
C GLN A 14 -31.96 19.63 -14.48
N PHE A 15 -31.28 18.64 -13.91
CA PHE A 15 -31.29 18.34 -12.48
C PHE A 15 -30.90 19.57 -11.63
N THR A 16 -29.81 20.24 -11.98
CA THR A 16 -29.34 21.46 -11.27
C THR A 16 -30.36 22.59 -11.36
N GLN A 17 -30.99 22.78 -12.52
CA GLN A 17 -32.07 23.76 -12.69
C GLN A 17 -33.28 23.44 -11.80
N PHE A 18 -33.73 22.19 -11.75
CA PHE A 18 -34.89 21.81 -10.94
C PHE A 18 -34.58 21.81 -9.43
N VAL A 19 -33.39 21.39 -8.98
CA VAL A 19 -32.96 21.52 -7.58
C VAL A 19 -32.93 22.98 -7.15
N THR A 20 -32.33 23.88 -7.94
CA THR A 20 -32.15 25.29 -7.55
C THR A 20 -33.43 26.12 -7.66
N SER A 21 -34.34 25.79 -8.60
CA SER A 21 -35.69 26.36 -8.65
C SER A 21 -36.65 25.79 -7.60
N ASN A 22 -36.31 24.64 -7.00
CA ASN A 22 -37.16 23.82 -6.13
C ASN A 22 -38.37 23.18 -6.86
N ASP A 23 -38.23 22.93 -8.17
CA ASP A 23 -39.24 22.25 -8.98
C ASP A 23 -39.20 20.73 -8.75
N THR A 24 -40.04 20.28 -7.83
CA THR A 24 -40.21 18.86 -7.50
C THR A 24 -40.88 18.07 -8.63
N GLN A 25 -41.70 18.72 -9.46
CA GLN A 25 -42.35 18.06 -10.60
C GLN A 25 -41.34 17.82 -11.73
N GLY A 26 -40.48 18.80 -12.00
CA GLY A 26 -39.31 18.66 -12.87
C GLY A 26 -38.38 17.53 -12.41
N LEU A 27 -37.99 17.51 -11.13
CA LEU A 27 -37.16 16.42 -10.57
C LEU A 27 -37.80 15.04 -10.71
N THR A 28 -39.09 14.89 -10.37
CA THR A 28 -39.78 13.60 -10.52
C THR A 28 -39.95 13.21 -11.99
N SER A 29 -40.03 14.16 -12.93
CA SER A 29 -40.07 13.85 -14.38
C SER A 29 -38.78 13.19 -14.89
N LEU A 30 -37.63 13.48 -14.27
CA LEU A 30 -36.34 12.88 -14.57
C LEU A 30 -36.19 11.45 -14.01
N LEU A 31 -37.04 11.05 -13.05
CA LEU A 31 -37.01 9.73 -12.41
C LEU A 31 -37.69 8.65 -13.27
N LEU A 32 -37.19 7.41 -13.22
CA LEU A 32 -37.94 6.24 -13.72
C LEU A 32 -39.23 6.05 -12.90
N PRO A 33 -40.30 5.46 -13.47
CA PRO A 33 -41.54 5.18 -12.73
C PRO A 33 -41.33 4.37 -11.43
N GLY A 34 -40.41 3.39 -11.48
CA GLY A 34 -39.90 2.62 -10.32
C GLY A 34 -38.47 3.02 -9.93
N GLY A 35 -38.12 4.30 -10.05
CA GLY A 35 -36.82 4.82 -9.63
C GLY A 35 -36.74 5.00 -8.11
N TRP A 36 -35.51 5.10 -7.60
CA TRP A 36 -35.19 5.16 -6.18
C TRP A 36 -34.64 6.53 -5.76
N PHE A 37 -34.95 6.96 -4.55
CA PHE A 37 -34.33 8.11 -3.91
C PHE A 37 -33.84 7.73 -2.52
N ARG A 38 -32.65 8.20 -2.13
CA ARG A 38 -32.03 7.91 -0.83
C ARG A 38 -31.38 9.17 -0.24
N ASN A 39 -31.68 9.44 1.02
CA ASN A 39 -31.16 10.56 1.79
C ASN A 39 -30.50 10.03 3.07
N HIS A 40 -29.22 10.34 3.27
CA HIS A 40 -28.55 10.22 4.57
C HIS A 40 -28.19 11.62 5.08
N LEU A 41 -28.97 12.09 6.07
CA LEU A 41 -28.68 13.30 6.86
C LEU A 41 -28.73 14.66 6.14
N ILE A 42 -29.24 14.77 4.91
CA ILE A 42 -29.34 16.05 4.19
C ILE A 42 -30.69 16.73 4.39
N PHE A 43 -31.78 16.00 4.14
CA PHE A 43 -33.14 16.55 4.24
C PHE A 43 -33.72 16.46 5.66
N GLU A 44 -33.19 15.56 6.50
CA GLU A 44 -33.59 15.34 7.90
C GLU A 44 -32.48 14.59 8.68
N TRP A 45 -32.51 14.60 10.02
CA TRP A 45 -31.53 13.89 10.88
C TRP A 45 -31.76 12.37 10.99
N ASN A 46 -32.03 11.71 9.87
CA ASN A 46 -32.21 10.26 9.76
C ASN A 46 -31.74 9.75 8.39
N TYR A 47 -31.80 8.44 8.18
CA TYR A 47 -31.71 7.83 6.85
C TYR A 47 -33.11 7.59 6.30
N ARG A 48 -33.27 7.73 4.99
CA ARG A 48 -34.52 7.46 4.28
C ARG A 48 -34.22 6.95 2.86
N THR A 49 -34.72 5.78 2.50
CA THR A 49 -34.93 5.37 1.10
C THR A 49 -36.43 5.46 0.77
N LEU A 50 -36.74 5.76 -0.48
CA LEU A 50 -38.07 5.90 -1.06
C LEU A 50 -38.09 5.27 -2.46
N HIS A 51 -39.26 4.83 -2.91
CA HIS A 51 -39.40 4.14 -4.21
C HIS A 51 -40.62 4.66 -4.99
N GLY A 52 -40.41 4.97 -6.27
CA GLY A 52 -41.45 5.42 -7.18
C GLY A 52 -41.84 6.90 -7.07
N HIS A 53 -42.53 7.39 -8.10
CA HIS A 53 -42.79 8.82 -8.30
C HIS A 53 -43.54 9.51 -7.15
N GLU A 54 -44.53 8.85 -6.56
CA GLU A 54 -45.44 9.46 -5.58
C GLU A 54 -44.76 9.73 -4.24
N GLU A 55 -44.14 8.72 -3.61
CA GLU A 55 -43.40 8.86 -2.35
C GLU A 55 -42.28 9.90 -2.47
N ILE A 56 -41.56 9.88 -3.58
CA ILE A 56 -40.38 10.73 -3.82
C ILE A 56 -40.82 12.18 -4.01
N LYS A 57 -41.92 12.42 -4.76
CA LYS A 57 -42.46 13.78 -4.91
C LYS A 57 -42.97 14.33 -3.58
N ASP A 58 -43.78 13.57 -2.84
CA ASP A 58 -44.36 13.98 -1.55
C ASP A 58 -43.27 14.33 -0.51
N TYR A 59 -42.18 13.58 -0.48
CA TYR A 59 -41.02 13.87 0.37
C TYR A 59 -40.27 15.13 -0.08
N LEU A 60 -40.02 15.30 -1.39
CA LEU A 60 -39.34 16.47 -1.93
C LEU A 60 -40.17 17.76 -1.75
N ASP A 61 -41.49 17.70 -1.94
CA ASP A 61 -42.42 18.82 -1.71
C ASP A 61 -42.29 19.37 -0.29
N LYS A 62 -42.08 18.49 0.69
CA LYS A 62 -41.94 18.85 2.12
C LYS A 62 -40.55 19.35 2.49
N HIS A 63 -39.51 19.07 1.68
CA HIS A 63 -38.13 19.13 2.16
C HIS A 63 -37.13 19.87 1.24
N LEU A 64 -37.36 19.99 -0.06
CA LEU A 64 -36.40 20.60 -0.99
C LEU A 64 -36.15 22.09 -0.66
N ALA A 65 -37.22 22.88 -0.63
CA ALA A 65 -37.16 24.33 -0.38
C ALA A 65 -36.60 24.74 1.00
N ARG A 66 -36.69 23.87 2.02
CA ARG A 66 -36.07 24.14 3.34
C ARG A 66 -34.59 23.79 3.41
N THR A 67 -34.11 22.92 2.53
CA THR A 67 -32.73 22.38 2.57
C THR A 67 -31.75 23.32 1.89
N GLN A 68 -32.20 24.15 0.94
CA GLN A 68 -31.42 25.22 0.29
C GLN A 68 -30.11 24.68 -0.32
N ILE A 69 -30.24 23.66 -1.17
CA ILE A 69 -29.13 23.02 -1.87
C ILE A 69 -28.59 23.99 -2.91
N THR A 70 -27.28 24.23 -2.87
CA THR A 70 -26.56 25.18 -3.74
C THR A 70 -25.21 24.62 -4.18
N ASN A 71 -24.59 25.26 -5.18
CA ASN A 71 -23.27 24.93 -5.70
C ASN A 71 -23.08 23.44 -6.06
N LEU A 72 -24.06 22.90 -6.81
CA LEU A 72 -23.99 21.55 -7.37
C LEU A 72 -22.89 21.47 -8.44
N CYS A 73 -21.98 20.51 -8.31
CA CYS A 73 -20.86 20.31 -9.25
C CYS A 73 -20.53 18.82 -9.41
N LEU A 74 -20.41 18.34 -10.65
CA LEU A 74 -19.98 16.96 -10.95
C LEU A 74 -18.53 16.72 -10.49
N GLU A 75 -18.23 15.50 -10.06
CA GLU A 75 -16.88 15.15 -9.62
C GLU A 75 -15.91 14.87 -10.78
N GLY A 76 -14.67 15.30 -10.59
CA GLY A 76 -13.55 15.00 -11.49
C GLY A 76 -12.91 13.62 -11.25
N PRO A 77 -11.76 13.34 -11.89
CA PRO A 77 -11.12 12.03 -11.88
C PRO A 77 -10.78 11.44 -10.49
N ASP A 78 -10.51 12.28 -9.48
CA ASP A 78 -10.21 11.84 -8.11
C ASP A 78 -11.46 11.39 -7.31
N GLY A 79 -12.65 11.67 -7.84
CA GLY A 79 -13.95 11.35 -7.25
C GLY A 79 -14.59 10.10 -7.86
N ILE A 80 -15.86 10.19 -8.22
CA ILE A 80 -16.54 9.22 -9.09
C ILE A 80 -17.02 9.97 -10.36
N PRO A 81 -16.18 10.06 -11.41
CA PRO A 81 -16.52 10.74 -12.64
C PRO A 81 -17.59 9.96 -13.45
N PRO A 82 -18.22 10.58 -14.47
CA PRO A 82 -19.17 9.92 -15.36
C PRO A 82 -18.63 8.62 -16.00
N GLY A 83 -19.25 7.48 -15.69
CA GLY A 83 -18.82 6.15 -16.13
C GLY A 83 -19.97 5.18 -16.37
N PHE A 84 -19.68 3.99 -16.92
CA PHE A 84 -20.67 2.93 -17.09
C PHE A 84 -20.79 2.06 -15.84
N ALA A 85 -22.02 1.78 -15.43
CA ALA A 85 -22.37 0.86 -14.34
C ALA A 85 -23.10 -0.39 -14.88
N PHE A 86 -23.16 -1.44 -14.06
CA PHE A 86 -23.87 -2.70 -14.34
C PHE A 86 -23.62 -3.25 -15.77
N GLY A 87 -22.35 -3.41 -16.15
CA GLY A 87 -21.99 -3.97 -17.47
C GLY A 87 -22.29 -3.07 -18.68
N GLY A 88 -22.63 -1.79 -18.46
CA GLY A 88 -23.05 -0.85 -19.51
C GLY A 88 -24.56 -0.63 -19.59
N HIS A 89 -25.35 -1.27 -18.73
CA HIS A 89 -26.81 -1.07 -18.66
C HIS A 89 -27.23 0.22 -17.93
N ALA A 90 -26.29 0.87 -17.23
CA ALA A 90 -26.51 2.15 -16.56
C ALA A 90 -25.28 3.07 -16.72
N VAL A 91 -25.48 4.36 -16.44
CA VAL A 91 -24.43 5.38 -16.34
C VAL A 91 -24.43 5.94 -14.92
N GLU A 92 -23.26 6.04 -14.30
CA GLU A 92 -23.08 6.53 -12.93
C GLU A 92 -22.22 7.80 -12.87
N ALA A 93 -22.47 8.66 -11.87
CA ALA A 93 -21.58 9.75 -11.49
C ALA A 93 -21.83 10.19 -10.03
N ALA A 94 -20.84 10.83 -9.40
CA ALA A 94 -21.03 11.59 -8.18
C ALA A 94 -20.98 13.11 -8.43
N PHE A 95 -21.55 13.86 -7.48
CA PHE A 95 -21.53 15.31 -7.46
C PHE A 95 -21.37 15.84 -6.03
N THR A 96 -20.77 17.01 -5.89
CA THR A 96 -20.71 17.77 -4.62
C THR A 96 -21.79 18.85 -4.61
N PHE A 97 -22.20 19.28 -3.43
CA PHE A 97 -23.09 20.43 -3.21
C PHE A 97 -22.93 20.96 -1.78
N GLU A 98 -23.60 22.06 -1.45
CA GLU A 98 -23.67 22.55 -0.07
C GLU A 98 -25.10 22.94 0.36
N THR A 99 -25.30 22.96 1.68
CA THR A 99 -26.48 23.54 2.36
C THR A 99 -26.02 24.64 3.32
N PRO A 100 -26.91 25.41 3.96
CA PRO A 100 -26.52 26.43 4.95
C PRO A 100 -25.74 25.89 6.17
N ILE A 101 -25.78 24.58 6.42
CA ILE A 101 -25.16 23.95 7.60
C ILE A 101 -24.23 22.76 7.30
N MET A 102 -24.20 22.24 6.06
CA MET A 102 -23.42 21.04 5.71
C MET A 102 -22.73 21.14 4.36
N TRP A 103 -21.63 20.42 4.25
CA TRP A 103 -21.03 19.99 2.99
C TRP A 103 -21.68 18.67 2.55
N GLY A 104 -22.01 18.54 1.27
CA GLY A 104 -22.78 17.43 0.74
C GLY A 104 -22.15 16.76 -0.48
N ARG A 105 -22.45 15.47 -0.64
CA ARG A 105 -22.08 14.66 -1.81
C ARG A 105 -23.28 13.83 -2.21
N GLY A 106 -23.55 13.75 -3.50
CA GLY A 106 -24.59 12.91 -4.08
C GLY A 106 -24.03 11.94 -5.10
N PHE A 107 -24.86 10.98 -5.48
CA PHE A 107 -24.55 9.96 -6.49
C PHE A 107 -25.81 9.69 -7.30
N VAL A 108 -25.65 9.47 -8.60
CA VAL A 108 -26.75 9.19 -9.52
C VAL A 108 -26.47 7.95 -10.35
N LEU A 109 -27.50 7.14 -10.56
CA LEU A 109 -27.56 6.08 -11.57
C LEU A 109 -28.63 6.44 -12.59
N LEU A 110 -28.22 6.59 -13.85
CA LEU A 110 -29.10 6.79 -15.00
C LEU A 110 -29.23 5.50 -15.82
N GLN A 111 -30.40 5.27 -16.39
CA GLN A 111 -30.71 4.14 -17.27
C GLN A 111 -31.51 4.67 -18.48
N GLU A 112 -31.30 4.08 -19.65
CA GLU A 112 -32.08 4.42 -20.84
C GLU A 112 -33.51 3.86 -20.74
N PHE A 113 -34.51 4.72 -20.95
CA PHE A 113 -35.92 4.39 -20.92
C PHE A 113 -36.66 5.18 -22.00
N GLN A 114 -37.29 4.46 -22.93
CA GLN A 114 -38.07 5.03 -24.05
C GLN A 114 -37.28 6.07 -24.88
N GLY A 115 -35.98 5.84 -25.09
CA GLY A 115 -35.08 6.77 -25.82
C GLY A 115 -34.65 8.01 -25.02
N SER A 116 -34.87 8.03 -23.70
CA SER A 116 -34.45 9.10 -22.79
C SER A 116 -33.65 8.54 -21.62
N TRP A 117 -32.61 9.24 -21.17
CA TRP A 117 -31.88 8.84 -19.95
C TRP A 117 -32.63 9.32 -18.71
N LYS A 118 -33.02 8.38 -17.86
CA LYS A 118 -33.78 8.63 -16.64
C LYS A 118 -33.11 8.04 -15.42
N MET A 119 -33.39 8.65 -14.28
CA MET A 119 -32.79 8.37 -12.99
C MET A 119 -33.39 7.09 -12.38
N LEU A 120 -32.55 6.05 -12.32
CA LEU A 120 -32.82 4.78 -11.65
C LEU A 120 -32.58 4.92 -10.13
N SER A 121 -31.55 5.66 -9.73
CA SER A 121 -31.31 5.99 -8.33
C SER A 121 -30.71 7.38 -8.17
N LEU A 122 -31.14 8.10 -7.14
CA LEU A 122 -30.51 9.33 -6.67
C LEU A 122 -30.20 9.22 -5.18
N TYR A 123 -28.97 9.55 -4.82
CA TYR A 123 -28.48 9.52 -3.45
C TYR A 123 -27.94 10.89 -3.02
N PHE A 124 -28.25 11.30 -1.79
CA PHE A 124 -27.78 12.52 -1.13
C PHE A 124 -27.19 12.19 0.26
N ALA A 125 -25.98 12.69 0.54
CA ALA A 125 -25.22 12.43 1.77
C ALA A 125 -24.67 13.71 2.40
N ALA A 126 -24.74 13.80 3.73
CA ALA A 126 -23.92 14.74 4.50
C ALA A 126 -22.46 14.25 4.56
N VAL A 127 -21.54 15.04 3.98
CA VAL A 127 -20.09 14.78 4.07
C VAL A 127 -19.54 15.31 5.38
N ASP A 128 -19.88 16.56 5.73
CA ASP A 128 -19.38 17.22 6.94
C ASP A 128 -20.31 18.34 7.42
N LEU A 129 -20.18 18.70 8.70
CA LEU A 129 -20.95 19.75 9.36
C LEU A 129 -20.13 21.04 9.37
N LYS A 130 -20.70 22.15 8.88
CA LYS A 130 -19.94 23.40 8.69
C LYS A 130 -19.42 24.00 9.99
N GLY A 131 -18.13 24.32 10.03
CA GLY A 131 -17.39 24.75 11.23
C GLY A 131 -17.06 23.63 12.22
N HIS A 132 -17.40 22.38 11.89
CA HIS A 132 -17.21 21.16 12.67
C HIS A 132 -16.72 19.99 11.79
N GLU A 133 -15.97 20.31 10.72
CA GLU A 133 -15.42 19.40 9.73
C GLU A 133 -14.44 18.37 10.33
N GLU A 134 -14.15 17.30 9.57
CA GLU A 134 -13.08 16.37 9.94
C GLU A 134 -11.70 17.03 9.85
N ASN A 135 -10.95 17.04 10.95
CA ASN A 135 -9.53 17.35 10.81
C ASN A 135 -8.82 16.22 10.07
N THR A 136 -8.36 16.52 8.86
CA THR A 136 -7.60 15.60 8.00
C THR A 136 -6.18 16.12 7.73
N GLN A 137 -5.80 17.25 8.31
CA GLN A 137 -4.46 17.82 8.20
C GLN A 137 -3.61 17.41 9.40
N ALA A 138 -2.37 16.97 9.12
CA ALA A 138 -1.38 16.79 10.17
C ALA A 138 -1.01 18.15 10.79
N PRO A 139 -0.74 18.24 12.11
CA PRO A 139 -0.24 19.47 12.73
C PRO A 139 1.03 19.95 12.01
N SER A 140 0.99 21.16 11.46
CA SER A 140 2.03 21.72 10.58
C SER A 140 3.23 22.34 11.32
N GLY A 141 3.48 21.90 12.56
CA GLY A 141 4.52 22.42 13.44
C GLY A 141 4.79 21.48 14.62
N TYR A 142 5.67 21.91 15.53
CA TYR A 142 5.98 21.13 16.74
C TYR A 142 4.81 21.17 17.73
N TYR A 143 4.46 20.01 18.31
CA TYR A 143 3.43 19.97 19.35
C TYR A 143 3.92 20.70 20.61
N ASP A 144 3.04 21.52 21.19
CA ASP A 144 3.29 22.35 22.38
C ASP A 144 4.58 23.19 22.32
N ASP A 145 5.03 23.59 21.11
CA ASP A 145 6.31 24.26 20.85
C ASP A 145 7.53 23.59 21.52
N HIS A 146 7.53 22.24 21.58
CA HIS A 146 8.51 21.40 22.29
C HIS A 146 8.57 21.56 23.82
N ASN A 147 7.59 22.23 24.46
CA ASN A 147 7.55 22.38 25.93
C ASN A 147 7.14 21.09 26.67
N LYS A 148 6.53 20.12 25.97
CA LYS A 148 6.11 18.80 26.46
C LYS A 148 6.62 17.67 25.58
N THR A 149 6.62 16.44 26.10
CA THR A 149 6.73 15.23 25.26
C THR A 149 5.35 14.81 24.73
N TRP A 150 5.33 13.97 23.69
CA TRP A 150 4.07 13.39 23.18
C TRP A 150 3.31 12.61 24.27
N MET A 151 4.02 11.98 25.21
CA MET A 151 3.39 11.26 26.32
C MET A 151 2.67 12.19 27.29
N ASP A 152 3.16 13.42 27.49
CA ASP A 152 2.50 14.42 28.33
C ASP A 152 1.28 15.01 27.61
N VAL A 153 1.42 15.36 26.32
CA VAL A 153 0.31 15.89 25.50
C VAL A 153 -0.83 14.89 25.40
N TYR A 154 -0.52 13.63 25.08
CA TYR A 154 -1.51 12.55 25.05
C TYR A 154 -2.03 12.19 26.45
N GLY A 155 -1.17 12.26 27.48
CA GLY A 155 -1.54 12.01 28.87
C GLY A 155 -2.56 13.03 29.41
N ASP A 156 -2.36 14.32 29.12
CA ASP A 156 -3.31 15.40 29.46
C ASP A 156 -4.66 15.20 28.74
N GLU A 157 -4.63 14.91 27.44
CA GLU A 157 -5.84 14.64 26.67
C GLU A 157 -6.58 13.40 27.18
N ARG A 158 -5.86 12.31 27.43
CA ARG A 158 -6.39 11.07 27.99
C ARG A 158 -7.02 11.32 29.36
N THR A 159 -6.34 12.05 30.25
CA THR A 159 -6.84 12.38 31.59
C THR A 159 -8.13 13.21 31.51
N ARG A 160 -8.22 14.16 30.57
CA ARG A 160 -9.45 14.91 30.29
C ARG A 160 -10.58 14.01 29.81
N ILE A 161 -10.32 13.09 28.87
CA ILE A 161 -11.32 12.17 28.30
C ILE A 161 -11.78 11.13 29.34
N GLU A 162 -10.87 10.60 30.17
CA GLU A 162 -11.22 9.66 31.25
C GLU A 162 -12.03 10.33 32.38
N LYS A 163 -11.89 11.65 32.55
CA LYS A 163 -12.61 12.42 33.58
C LYS A 163 -13.99 12.91 33.14
N ASP A 164 -14.14 13.35 31.89
CA ASP A 164 -15.46 13.74 31.34
C ASP A 164 -15.62 13.32 29.86
N PRO A 165 -15.87 12.02 29.59
CA PRO A 165 -16.13 11.55 28.23
C PRO A 165 -17.52 12.03 27.79
N HIS A 166 -17.61 12.72 26.67
CA HIS A 166 -18.90 13.11 26.08
C HIS A 166 -19.63 11.89 25.50
N VAL A 167 -18.88 10.89 25.03
CA VAL A 167 -19.39 9.62 24.51
C VAL A 167 -18.67 8.43 25.14
N ILE A 168 -19.42 7.39 25.50
CA ILE A 168 -18.89 6.05 25.77
C ILE A 168 -19.23 5.13 24.58
N ILE A 169 -18.25 4.37 24.09
CA ILE A 169 -18.45 3.31 23.10
C ILE A 169 -18.25 1.95 23.78
N LEU A 170 -19.18 1.01 23.59
CA LEU A 170 -19.04 -0.37 24.07
C LEU A 170 -18.53 -1.28 22.95
N GLY A 171 -17.39 -1.92 23.19
CA GLY A 171 -16.62 -2.71 22.23
C GLY A 171 -15.53 -1.88 21.54
N ALA A 172 -14.30 -2.37 21.57
CA ALA A 172 -13.13 -1.88 20.83
C ALA A 172 -12.71 -2.85 19.71
N ALA A 173 -13.68 -3.56 19.14
CA ALA A 173 -13.55 -4.26 17.86
C ALA A 173 -13.56 -3.25 16.69
N GLN A 174 -13.46 -3.73 15.44
CA GLN A 174 -13.32 -2.87 14.25
C GLN A 174 -14.36 -1.74 14.18
N ASN A 175 -15.62 -1.99 14.55
CA ASN A 175 -16.66 -0.96 14.52
C ASN A 175 -16.44 0.13 15.58
N GLY A 176 -16.05 -0.25 16.79
CA GLY A 176 -15.80 0.69 17.89
C GLY A 176 -14.57 1.56 17.63
N LEU A 177 -13.48 0.95 17.13
CA LEU A 177 -12.27 1.69 16.76
C LEU A 177 -12.50 2.66 15.60
N HIS A 178 -13.26 2.25 14.58
CA HIS A 178 -13.67 3.12 13.47
C HIS A 178 -14.45 4.35 13.95
N ILE A 179 -15.46 4.14 14.80
CA ILE A 179 -16.27 5.23 15.37
C ILE A 179 -15.40 6.14 16.26
N GLY A 180 -14.56 5.55 17.13
CA GLY A 180 -13.62 6.29 17.98
C GLY A 180 -12.65 7.16 17.17
N ALA A 181 -12.08 6.63 16.09
CA ALA A 181 -11.16 7.37 15.23
C ALA A 181 -11.84 8.53 14.48
N ARG A 182 -13.06 8.34 13.95
CA ARG A 182 -13.85 9.46 13.40
C ARG A 182 -14.12 10.52 14.47
N PHE A 183 -14.50 10.09 15.68
CA PHE A 183 -14.88 10.99 16.77
C PHE A 183 -13.67 11.80 17.28
N ARG A 184 -12.46 11.22 17.28
CA ARG A 184 -11.21 11.95 17.50
C ARG A 184 -11.02 13.07 16.48
N GLN A 185 -11.05 12.78 15.18
CA GLN A 185 -10.84 13.82 14.15
C GLN A 185 -11.98 14.84 14.05
N MET A 186 -13.18 14.51 14.54
CA MET A 186 -14.30 15.45 14.69
C MET A 186 -14.30 16.18 16.06
N ASN A 187 -13.25 16.04 16.88
CA ASN A 187 -13.12 16.64 18.21
C ASN A 187 -14.33 16.35 19.12
N ILE A 188 -14.59 15.06 19.37
CA ILE A 188 -15.63 14.55 20.28
C ILE A 188 -14.93 13.73 21.39
N PRO A 189 -14.91 14.18 22.66
CA PRO A 189 -14.31 13.44 23.76
C PRO A 189 -14.96 12.06 23.95
N THR A 190 -14.20 11.00 23.71
CA THR A 190 -14.75 9.63 23.53
C THR A 190 -13.89 8.60 24.25
N LEU A 191 -14.53 7.78 25.09
CA LEU A 191 -13.93 6.64 25.79
C LEU A 191 -14.49 5.33 25.24
N LEU A 192 -13.63 4.38 24.90
CA LEU A 192 -14.03 3.03 24.51
C LEU A 192 -13.87 2.07 25.70
N LEU A 193 -14.85 1.19 25.91
CA LEU A 193 -14.82 0.13 26.91
C LEU A 193 -14.85 -1.23 26.22
N ASP A 194 -13.86 -2.09 26.46
CA ASP A 194 -13.81 -3.46 25.95
C ASP A 194 -13.60 -4.48 27.08
N GLN A 195 -14.21 -5.65 26.95
CA GLN A 195 -14.20 -6.71 27.96
C GLN A 195 -12.93 -7.58 27.90
N THR A 196 -12.23 -7.59 26.76
CA THR A 196 -11.02 -8.39 26.55
C THR A 196 -9.79 -7.75 27.18
N ASP A 197 -8.70 -8.50 27.32
CA ASP A 197 -7.43 -8.00 27.86
C ASP A 197 -6.73 -6.99 26.93
N ARG A 198 -6.87 -7.16 25.61
CA ARG A 198 -6.26 -6.31 24.58
C ARG A 198 -7.13 -6.20 23.34
N VAL A 199 -7.04 -5.05 22.71
CA VAL A 199 -7.61 -4.79 21.38
C VAL A 199 -7.22 -5.91 20.40
N GLY A 200 -8.19 -6.36 19.61
CA GLY A 200 -8.02 -7.45 18.65
C GLY A 200 -8.17 -8.86 19.23
N ASP A 201 -8.21 -9.07 20.55
CA ASP A 201 -8.36 -10.43 21.12
C ASP A 201 -9.70 -11.09 20.73
N VAL A 202 -10.75 -10.32 20.45
CA VAL A 202 -12.02 -10.79 19.84
C VAL A 202 -11.85 -11.53 18.48
N TRP A 203 -10.75 -11.26 17.78
CA TRP A 203 -10.31 -11.97 16.59
C TRP A 203 -9.30 -13.08 16.92
N ARG A 204 -8.30 -12.82 17.79
CA ARG A 204 -7.29 -13.84 18.16
C ARG A 204 -7.92 -15.10 18.75
N GLN A 205 -8.98 -14.94 19.54
CA GLN A 205 -9.71 -16.03 20.21
C GLN A 205 -10.58 -16.89 19.28
N ARG A 206 -10.68 -16.57 17.97
CA ARG A 206 -11.35 -17.42 16.97
C ARG A 206 -10.48 -18.63 16.59
N TYR A 207 -11.10 -19.62 15.94
CA TYR A 207 -10.46 -20.88 15.55
C TYR A 207 -9.26 -20.66 14.61
N SER A 208 -8.22 -21.50 14.74
CA SER A 208 -6.86 -21.23 14.24
C SER A 208 -6.75 -20.97 12.74
N THR A 209 -7.61 -21.55 11.93
CA THR A 209 -7.60 -21.43 10.46
C THR A 209 -8.44 -20.27 9.88
N LEU A 210 -9.10 -19.46 10.72
CA LEU A 210 -9.97 -18.37 10.25
C LEU A 210 -9.22 -17.34 9.38
N THR A 211 -9.68 -17.22 8.14
CA THR A 211 -9.26 -16.23 7.15
C THR A 211 -10.49 -15.52 6.59
N LEU A 212 -10.45 -14.20 6.43
CA LEU A 212 -11.62 -13.40 6.02
C LEU A 212 -11.98 -13.65 4.54
N HIS A 213 -13.21 -14.11 4.28
CA HIS A 213 -13.80 -14.34 2.94
C HIS A 213 -14.20 -13.05 2.18
N THR A 214 -13.50 -11.94 2.41
CA THR A 214 -13.71 -10.66 1.70
C THR A 214 -12.38 -10.11 1.23
N PRO A 215 -12.29 -9.40 0.10
CA PRO A 215 -11.01 -8.94 -0.43
C PRO A 215 -10.42 -7.84 0.47
N LYS A 216 -9.08 -7.76 0.52
CA LYS A 216 -8.33 -6.80 1.35
C LYS A 216 -8.87 -5.35 1.35
N PRO A 217 -9.28 -4.74 0.21
CA PRO A 217 -9.91 -3.41 0.22
C PRO A 217 -11.22 -3.37 1.03
N HIS A 218 -12.11 -4.35 0.85
CA HIS A 218 -13.39 -4.45 1.59
C HIS A 218 -13.20 -4.39 3.11
N HIS A 219 -12.15 -5.00 3.65
CA HIS A 219 -11.92 -5.08 5.11
C HIS A 219 -10.70 -4.28 5.64
N THR A 220 -10.18 -3.31 4.89
CA THR A 220 -9.17 -2.35 5.39
C THR A 220 -9.76 -1.42 6.47
N LEU A 221 -8.92 -0.71 7.22
CA LEU A 221 -9.36 0.24 8.26
C LEU A 221 -9.46 1.69 7.75
N LEU A 222 -10.33 2.49 8.41
CA LEU A 222 -10.37 3.94 8.22
C LEU A 222 -9.01 4.57 8.54
N TYR A 223 -8.52 5.52 7.73
CA TYR A 223 -7.20 6.15 7.89
C TYR A 223 -5.99 5.20 7.83
N THR A 224 -6.14 3.89 7.60
CA THR A 224 -5.02 2.93 7.59
C THR A 224 -5.24 1.83 6.56
N GLN A 225 -4.49 1.92 5.45
CA GLN A 225 -4.45 0.87 4.43
C GLN A 225 -3.67 -0.34 4.94
N PHE A 226 -4.12 -1.53 4.57
CA PHE A 226 -3.39 -2.77 4.85
C PHE A 226 -2.21 -2.93 3.86
N PRO A 227 -1.02 -3.37 4.31
CA PRO A 227 0.17 -3.48 3.45
C PRO A 227 -0.07 -4.27 2.17
N GLU A 228 0.56 -3.85 1.07
CA GLU A 228 0.39 -4.46 -0.25
C GLU A 228 0.79 -5.94 -0.27
N ASN A 229 1.84 -6.31 0.47
CA ASN A 229 2.31 -7.68 0.63
C ASN A 229 1.42 -8.60 1.51
N TRP A 230 0.26 -8.13 1.98
CA TRP A 230 -0.73 -9.00 2.63
C TRP A 230 -1.58 -9.76 1.60
N PRO A 231 -1.94 -11.02 1.90
CA PRO A 231 -2.82 -11.82 1.04
C PRO A 231 -4.18 -11.15 0.80
N LYS A 232 -4.84 -11.50 -0.31
CA LYS A 232 -6.18 -10.98 -0.67
C LYS A 232 -7.22 -11.30 0.42
N TRP A 233 -7.11 -12.48 1.02
CA TRP A 233 -7.88 -12.96 2.17
C TRP A 233 -7.00 -12.85 3.42
N THR A 234 -7.38 -12.07 4.42
CA THR A 234 -6.51 -11.81 5.60
C THR A 234 -6.80 -12.79 6.74
N PRO A 235 -5.79 -13.52 7.28
CA PRO A 235 -5.93 -14.33 8.49
C PRO A 235 -6.26 -13.51 9.75
N LYS A 236 -6.99 -14.12 10.71
CA LYS A 236 -7.43 -13.46 11.95
C LYS A 236 -6.29 -12.82 12.77
N GLU A 237 -5.08 -13.38 12.79
CA GLU A 237 -3.92 -12.82 13.50
C GLU A 237 -3.49 -11.47 12.91
N LYS A 238 -3.47 -11.36 11.58
CA LYS A 238 -3.14 -10.12 10.88
C LYS A 238 -4.19 -9.05 11.18
N VAL A 239 -5.48 -9.39 11.10
CA VAL A 239 -6.58 -8.47 11.48
C VAL A 239 -6.43 -8.02 12.94
N ALA A 240 -6.27 -8.96 13.87
CA ALA A 240 -6.18 -8.66 15.31
C ALA A 240 -5.01 -7.71 15.64
N ASN A 241 -3.81 -8.00 15.13
CA ASN A 241 -2.62 -7.20 15.40
C ASN A 241 -2.71 -5.82 14.75
N MET A 242 -3.36 -5.70 13.58
CA MET A 242 -3.61 -4.41 12.95
C MET A 242 -4.67 -3.59 13.69
N LEU A 243 -5.69 -4.21 14.30
CA LEU A 243 -6.64 -3.48 15.16
C LEU A 243 -5.94 -2.91 16.42
N GLU A 244 -5.01 -3.66 17.01
CA GLU A 244 -4.22 -3.20 18.16
C GLU A 244 -3.25 -2.06 17.77
N GLN A 245 -2.55 -2.20 16.64
CA GLN A 245 -1.72 -1.13 16.08
C GLN A 245 -2.55 0.11 15.71
N TYR A 246 -3.74 -0.09 15.13
CA TYR A 246 -4.65 0.98 14.74
C TYR A 246 -5.15 1.80 15.93
N ALA A 247 -5.48 1.14 17.05
CA ALA A 247 -5.85 1.82 18.28
C ALA A 247 -4.73 2.77 18.78
N SER A 248 -3.47 2.34 18.66
CA SER A 248 -2.31 3.19 19.00
C SER A 248 -2.06 4.28 17.95
N ASN A 249 -2.16 3.96 16.66
CA ASN A 249 -1.93 4.90 15.55
C ASN A 249 -2.99 5.99 15.44
N GLN A 250 -4.11 5.85 16.15
CA GLN A 250 -5.21 6.82 16.24
C GLN A 250 -5.38 7.35 17.68
N ASP A 251 -4.39 7.14 18.57
CA ASP A 251 -4.37 7.55 19.98
C ASP A 251 -5.67 7.25 20.78
N LEU A 252 -6.36 6.15 20.50
CA LEU A 252 -7.70 5.93 21.06
C LEU A 252 -7.64 5.68 22.57
N VAL A 253 -8.48 6.40 23.32
CA VAL A 253 -8.63 6.20 24.76
C VAL A 253 -9.54 5.00 25.01
N ILE A 254 -8.91 3.87 25.35
CA ILE A 254 -9.57 2.58 25.57
C ILE A 254 -9.30 2.10 27.00
N TRP A 255 -10.34 1.57 27.66
CA TRP A 255 -10.21 0.70 28.83
C TRP A 255 -10.54 -0.74 28.45
N ASN A 256 -9.55 -1.62 28.62
CA ASN A 256 -9.70 -3.08 28.49
C ASN A 256 -10.26 -3.66 29.81
N ARG A 257 -10.62 -4.95 29.85
CA ARG A 257 -11.24 -5.62 31.02
C ARG A 257 -12.36 -4.78 31.68
N SER A 258 -13.17 -4.11 30.85
CA SER A 258 -14.11 -3.07 31.29
C SER A 258 -15.55 -3.34 30.84
N THR A 259 -16.49 -3.20 31.77
CA THR A 259 -17.92 -3.44 31.56
C THR A 259 -18.79 -2.35 32.19
N ILE A 260 -19.90 -1.97 31.54
CA ILE A 260 -20.97 -1.23 32.22
C ILE A 260 -21.65 -2.16 33.22
N LEU A 261 -21.88 -1.66 34.44
CA LEU A 261 -22.67 -2.31 35.46
C LEU A 261 -24.17 -1.92 35.32
N PRO A 262 -25.11 -2.85 35.55
CA PRO A 262 -26.54 -2.55 35.45
C PRO A 262 -27.00 -1.62 36.60
N THR A 263 -27.89 -0.64 36.38
CA THR A 263 -28.48 -0.16 35.11
C THR A 263 -28.14 1.33 34.97
N PRO A 264 -27.62 1.79 33.81
CA PRO A 264 -27.27 3.19 33.62
C PRO A 264 -28.53 4.06 33.59
N SER A 265 -28.48 5.20 34.29
CA SER A 265 -29.58 6.16 34.38
C SER A 265 -29.38 7.33 33.42
N TYR A 266 -30.44 7.89 32.85
CA TYR A 266 -30.39 9.06 31.97
C TYR A 266 -31.22 10.20 32.55
N ASP A 267 -30.62 11.38 32.67
CA ASP A 267 -31.31 12.61 33.07
C ASP A 267 -31.77 13.41 31.83
N PRO A 268 -33.08 13.57 31.58
CA PRO A 268 -33.58 14.36 30.48
C PRO A 268 -33.23 15.86 30.54
N ALA A 269 -32.96 16.41 31.74
CA ALA A 269 -32.70 17.84 31.93
C ALA A 269 -31.26 18.20 31.53
N THR A 270 -30.24 17.52 32.09
CA THR A 270 -28.84 17.71 31.67
C THR A 270 -28.48 16.98 30.37
N LYS A 271 -29.35 16.06 29.91
CA LYS A 271 -29.14 15.17 28.75
C LYS A 271 -27.91 14.28 28.88
N ARG A 272 -27.50 13.98 30.13
CA ARG A 272 -26.37 13.10 30.46
C ARG A 272 -26.84 11.83 31.13
N TRP A 273 -26.06 10.77 30.92
CA TRP A 273 -26.15 9.54 31.68
C TRP A 273 -25.49 9.67 33.04
N THR A 274 -25.77 8.72 33.93
CA THR A 274 -24.87 8.27 34.99
C THR A 274 -24.66 6.78 34.78
N VAL A 275 -23.42 6.39 34.54
CA VAL A 275 -22.99 5.05 34.14
C VAL A 275 -21.97 4.55 35.15
N GLU A 276 -22.28 3.42 35.81
CA GLU A 276 -21.30 2.69 36.59
C GLU A 276 -20.50 1.77 35.67
N VAL A 277 -19.17 1.81 35.76
CA VAL A 277 -18.26 0.95 35.00
C VAL A 277 -17.40 0.14 35.96
N SER A 278 -17.32 -1.17 35.75
CA SER A 278 -16.28 -2.03 36.34
C SER A 278 -15.06 -2.01 35.43
N LYS A 279 -14.03 -1.23 35.80
CA LYS A 279 -12.74 -1.09 35.09
C LYS A 279 -11.69 -1.90 35.83
N ASP A 280 -11.15 -2.95 35.22
CA ASP A 280 -10.18 -3.88 35.87
C ASP A 280 -10.70 -4.51 37.20
N GLY A 281 -12.02 -4.46 37.44
CA GLY A 281 -12.70 -4.88 38.66
C GLY A 281 -13.04 -3.75 39.66
N GLU A 282 -12.48 -2.56 39.49
CA GLU A 282 -12.80 -1.36 40.29
C GLU A 282 -14.03 -0.61 39.72
N LYS A 283 -14.82 0.02 40.60
CA LYS A 283 -16.01 0.79 40.16
C LYS A 283 -15.66 2.25 39.88
N VAL A 284 -16.09 2.74 38.71
CA VAL A 284 -15.91 4.12 38.25
C VAL A 284 -17.23 4.68 37.70
N THR A 285 -17.70 5.79 38.25
CA THR A 285 -18.89 6.51 37.73
C THR A 285 -18.50 7.45 36.59
N LEU A 286 -19.19 7.38 35.45
CA LEU A 286 -19.03 8.27 34.30
C LEU A 286 -20.36 8.92 33.90
N LYS A 287 -20.32 10.09 33.24
CA LYS A 287 -21.52 10.89 32.91
C LYS A 287 -21.61 11.40 31.46
N PRO A 288 -21.50 10.53 30.43
CA PRO A 288 -21.52 10.95 29.03
C PRO A 288 -22.90 11.47 28.58
N TYR A 289 -22.94 12.21 27.47
CA TYR A 289 -24.19 12.56 26.77
C TYR A 289 -24.73 11.38 25.95
N HIS A 290 -23.85 10.53 25.42
CA HIS A 290 -24.22 9.43 24.53
C HIS A 290 -23.50 8.11 24.85
N ILE A 291 -24.20 7.00 24.63
CA ILE A 291 -23.66 5.64 24.64
C ILE A 291 -23.79 5.06 23.23
N VAL A 292 -22.71 4.50 22.68
CA VAL A 292 -22.70 3.83 21.37
C VAL A 292 -22.45 2.34 21.57
N LEU A 293 -23.34 1.50 21.06
CA LEU A 293 -23.26 0.05 21.15
C LEU A 293 -22.58 -0.51 19.90
N ALA A 294 -21.28 -0.79 19.97
CA ALA A 294 -20.46 -1.38 18.90
C ALA A 294 -20.14 -2.88 19.17
N ILE A 295 -20.96 -3.54 19.98
CA ILE A 295 -20.82 -4.92 20.47
C ILE A 295 -21.19 -6.02 19.45
N GLY A 296 -21.57 -5.63 18.22
CA GLY A 296 -22.06 -6.55 17.18
C GLY A 296 -23.57 -6.79 17.23
N THR A 297 -24.05 -7.65 16.33
CA THR A 297 -25.49 -7.93 16.07
C THR A 297 -26.01 -9.22 16.71
N LEU A 298 -25.14 -10.00 17.37
CA LEU A 298 -25.43 -11.35 17.86
C LEU A 298 -25.44 -11.39 19.39
N GLY A 299 -26.43 -12.08 19.97
CA GLY A 299 -26.55 -12.26 21.41
C GLY A 299 -25.64 -13.37 21.96
N LYS A 300 -26.12 -14.09 22.98
CA LYS A 300 -25.38 -15.21 23.57
C LYS A 300 -25.34 -16.41 22.60
N PRO A 301 -24.28 -17.26 22.65
CA PRO A 301 -24.26 -18.55 21.99
C PRO A 301 -25.55 -19.36 22.24
N TYR A 302 -26.22 -19.83 21.19
CA TYR A 302 -27.43 -20.64 21.32
C TYR A 302 -27.11 -22.12 21.17
N VAL A 303 -27.26 -22.88 22.25
CA VAL A 303 -27.28 -24.35 22.23
C VAL A 303 -28.76 -24.79 22.36
N PRO A 304 -29.31 -25.58 21.43
CA PRO A 304 -30.65 -26.14 21.58
C PRO A 304 -30.67 -27.10 22.78
N PRO A 305 -31.66 -27.02 23.68
CA PRO A 305 -31.80 -28.01 24.75
C PRO A 305 -32.16 -29.36 24.13
N LEU A 306 -31.34 -30.37 24.39
CA LEU A 306 -31.63 -31.77 24.03
C LEU A 306 -31.97 -32.56 25.30
N LEU A 307 -32.68 -33.68 25.16
CA LEU A 307 -32.87 -34.59 26.30
C LEU A 307 -31.59 -35.41 26.54
N ASP A 308 -31.49 -35.99 27.74
CA ASP A 308 -30.44 -36.94 28.13
C ASP A 308 -28.99 -36.41 28.07
N GLU A 309 -28.75 -35.09 28.03
CA GLU A 309 -27.40 -34.52 27.80
C GLU A 309 -26.32 -35.06 28.76
N GLY A 310 -26.69 -35.36 30.00
CA GLY A 310 -25.81 -35.92 31.03
C GLY A 310 -25.26 -37.32 30.71
N LEU A 311 -25.84 -38.06 29.75
CA LEU A 311 -25.37 -39.38 29.35
C LEU A 311 -24.16 -39.33 28.40
N PHE A 312 -24.02 -38.26 27.61
CA PHE A 312 -23.01 -38.21 26.54
C PHE A 312 -21.60 -38.03 27.08
N ASN A 313 -20.75 -39.05 26.86
CA ASN A 313 -19.38 -39.13 27.35
C ASN A 313 -18.39 -38.24 26.57
N GLY A 314 -18.72 -37.83 25.35
CA GLY A 314 -17.87 -37.01 24.50
C GLY A 314 -17.94 -35.50 24.81
N PRO A 315 -16.97 -34.69 24.35
CA PRO A 315 -17.08 -33.24 24.39
C PRO A 315 -18.27 -32.74 23.56
N LYS A 316 -19.14 -31.95 24.20
CA LYS A 316 -20.28 -31.25 23.59
C LYS A 316 -20.20 -29.76 23.91
N PHE A 317 -20.19 -28.88 22.90
CA PHE A 317 -20.06 -27.42 23.09
C PHE A 317 -20.52 -26.60 21.88
N HIS A 318 -20.80 -25.30 22.08
CA HIS A 318 -21.06 -24.36 20.99
C HIS A 318 -19.78 -23.95 20.24
N ALA A 319 -19.86 -23.74 18.93
CA ALA A 319 -18.74 -23.45 18.02
C ALA A 319 -17.82 -22.27 18.44
N THR A 320 -18.27 -21.37 19.31
CA THR A 320 -17.43 -20.35 19.97
C THR A 320 -16.28 -20.92 20.82
N HIS A 321 -16.41 -22.17 21.26
CA HIS A 321 -15.40 -22.92 21.99
C HIS A 321 -14.52 -23.80 21.08
N TYR A 322 -14.82 -23.91 19.78
CA TYR A 322 -13.92 -24.53 18.82
C TYR A 322 -12.67 -23.67 18.62
N LYS A 323 -11.49 -24.30 18.65
CA LYS A 323 -10.18 -23.62 18.52
C LYS A 323 -9.30 -24.28 17.47
N GLU A 324 -9.18 -25.60 17.52
CA GLU A 324 -8.30 -26.40 16.68
C GLU A 324 -8.91 -27.79 16.40
N HIS A 325 -8.45 -28.44 15.34
CA HIS A 325 -8.83 -29.79 14.94
C HIS A 325 -8.14 -30.91 15.75
N HIS A 326 -6.99 -30.66 16.39
CA HIS A 326 -6.17 -31.68 17.05
C HIS A 326 -6.94 -32.63 18.01
N PRO A 327 -7.91 -32.16 18.83
CA PRO A 327 -8.68 -33.05 19.72
C PRO A 327 -9.65 -34.02 19.00
N PHE A 328 -9.83 -33.85 17.69
CA PHE A 328 -10.83 -34.55 16.87
C PHE A 328 -10.20 -35.48 15.82
N VAL A 329 -8.88 -35.61 15.80
CA VAL A 329 -8.17 -36.59 14.96
C VAL A 329 -8.63 -38.00 15.32
N ASN A 330 -8.95 -38.81 14.32
CA ASN A 330 -9.54 -40.14 14.42
C ASN A 330 -10.87 -40.19 15.21
N LYS A 331 -11.62 -39.09 15.28
CA LYS A 331 -12.94 -39.02 15.95
C LYS A 331 -14.12 -38.88 14.98
N ASN A 332 -15.27 -39.43 15.36
CA ASN A 332 -16.55 -39.21 14.70
C ASN A 332 -17.19 -37.93 15.25
N VAL A 333 -17.30 -36.90 14.42
CA VAL A 333 -17.78 -35.57 14.86
C VAL A 333 -19.08 -35.21 14.17
N ILE A 334 -20.09 -34.88 14.97
CA ILE A 334 -21.33 -34.27 14.49
C ILE A 334 -21.23 -32.75 14.66
N VAL A 335 -21.48 -32.01 13.58
CA VAL A 335 -21.57 -30.55 13.57
C VAL A 335 -23.04 -30.17 13.35
N VAL A 336 -23.68 -29.62 14.38
CA VAL A 336 -25.11 -29.26 14.35
C VAL A 336 -25.28 -27.85 13.79
N GLY A 337 -25.75 -27.75 12.56
CA GLY A 337 -25.88 -26.49 11.81
C GLY A 337 -25.44 -26.66 10.34
N ALA A 338 -25.92 -25.77 9.47
CA ALA A 338 -25.63 -25.79 8.02
C ALA A 338 -25.47 -24.36 7.46
N CYS A 339 -24.70 -23.53 8.17
CA CYS A 339 -24.35 -22.15 7.81
C CYS A 339 -22.82 -21.99 7.93
N GLN A 340 -22.26 -20.80 7.63
CA GLN A 340 -20.81 -20.60 7.47
C GLN A 340 -19.94 -21.29 8.54
N THR A 341 -20.18 -21.04 9.83
CA THR A 341 -19.37 -21.65 10.90
C THR A 341 -19.47 -23.17 10.97
N ALA A 342 -20.55 -23.79 10.49
CA ALA A 342 -20.64 -25.23 10.31
C ALA A 342 -19.83 -25.70 9.09
N ALA A 343 -19.88 -24.97 7.98
CA ALA A 343 -19.06 -25.23 6.79
C ALA A 343 -17.55 -25.15 7.11
N ASP A 344 -17.10 -24.06 7.75
CA ASP A 344 -15.71 -23.84 8.14
C ASP A 344 -15.19 -24.99 9.03
N ILE A 345 -15.98 -25.40 10.03
CA ILE A 345 -15.61 -26.47 10.98
C ILE A 345 -15.65 -27.83 10.30
N CYS A 346 -16.66 -28.15 9.48
CA CYS A 346 -16.71 -29.40 8.73
C CYS A 346 -15.53 -29.53 7.77
N GLN A 347 -15.19 -28.47 7.02
CA GLN A 347 -14.02 -28.42 6.16
C GLN A 347 -12.74 -28.64 6.98
N ASN A 348 -12.58 -27.94 8.11
CA ASN A 348 -11.37 -28.06 8.93
C ASN A 348 -11.20 -29.48 9.53
N LEU A 349 -12.27 -30.13 9.96
CA LEU A 349 -12.23 -31.50 10.47
C LEU A 349 -11.94 -32.53 9.37
N ALA A 350 -12.57 -32.40 8.20
CA ALA A 350 -12.43 -33.33 7.07
C ALA A 350 -11.08 -33.22 6.32
N LEU A 351 -10.40 -32.08 6.44
CA LEU A 351 -9.02 -31.87 5.95
C LEU A 351 -7.94 -32.27 6.97
N HIS A 352 -8.31 -32.53 8.23
CA HIS A 352 -7.38 -32.84 9.32
C HIS A 352 -7.72 -34.15 10.05
N ASN A 353 -8.07 -35.18 9.29
CA ASN A 353 -8.13 -36.58 9.73
C ASN A 353 -9.10 -36.86 10.90
N ALA A 354 -10.26 -36.19 10.95
CA ALA A 354 -11.39 -36.74 11.70
C ALA A 354 -11.83 -38.08 11.06
N ALA A 355 -12.22 -39.09 11.85
CA ALA A 355 -12.63 -40.40 11.34
C ALA A 355 -13.96 -40.35 10.58
N SER A 356 -14.86 -39.47 10.99
CA SER A 356 -16.00 -39.04 10.17
C SER A 356 -16.47 -37.65 10.57
N VAL A 357 -17.05 -36.92 9.62
CA VAL A 357 -17.65 -35.61 9.84
C VAL A 357 -19.08 -35.65 9.29
N THR A 358 -20.06 -35.36 10.14
CA THR A 358 -21.47 -35.27 9.73
C THR A 358 -22.05 -33.89 10.05
N MET A 359 -22.45 -33.16 9.02
CA MET A 359 -23.18 -31.90 9.12
C MET A 359 -24.68 -32.19 9.30
N VAL A 360 -25.28 -31.69 10.38
CA VAL A 360 -26.70 -31.86 10.68
C VAL A 360 -27.48 -30.62 10.25
N GLN A 361 -28.37 -30.81 9.27
CA GLN A 361 -29.18 -29.76 8.68
C GLN A 361 -30.66 -29.90 9.07
N ARG A 362 -31.15 -28.94 9.87
CA ARG A 362 -32.57 -28.79 10.16
C ARG A 362 -33.36 -28.18 8.99
N SER A 363 -32.95 -26.99 8.56
CA SER A 363 -33.65 -26.16 7.56
C SER A 363 -32.82 -26.01 6.30
N SER A 364 -33.45 -25.68 5.16
CA SER A 364 -32.70 -25.36 3.96
C SER A 364 -31.76 -24.17 4.18
N THR A 365 -30.66 -24.17 3.44
CA THR A 365 -29.62 -23.12 3.46
C THR A 365 -29.36 -22.63 2.06
N ILE A 366 -28.75 -21.46 1.88
CA ILE A 366 -28.30 -21.01 0.56
C ILE A 366 -26.80 -21.25 0.42
N VAL A 367 -26.38 -21.70 -0.76
CA VAL A 367 -24.98 -21.88 -1.12
C VAL A 367 -24.68 -21.06 -2.37
N VAL A 368 -23.52 -20.40 -2.37
CA VAL A 368 -22.91 -19.68 -3.49
C VAL A 368 -21.40 -19.80 -3.30
N SER A 369 -20.63 -20.00 -4.35
CA SER A 369 -19.17 -20.07 -4.22
C SER A 369 -18.59 -18.68 -3.92
N ALA A 370 -17.51 -18.63 -3.14
CA ALA A 370 -16.77 -17.41 -2.91
C ALA A 370 -16.30 -16.79 -4.24
N GLN A 371 -15.79 -17.62 -5.15
CA GLN A 371 -15.33 -17.20 -6.47
C GLN A 371 -16.41 -16.44 -7.24
N TYR A 372 -17.63 -16.97 -7.30
CA TYR A 372 -18.77 -16.30 -7.95
C TYR A 372 -19.07 -14.94 -7.32
N LEU A 373 -19.08 -14.84 -5.98
CA LEU A 373 -19.29 -13.56 -5.29
C LEU A 373 -18.14 -12.56 -5.47
N HIS A 374 -16.92 -13.01 -5.69
CA HIS A 374 -15.80 -12.13 -6.01
C HIS A 374 -15.94 -11.55 -7.42
N ASP A 375 -16.05 -12.42 -8.41
CA ASP A 375 -16.03 -12.05 -9.83
C ASP A 375 -17.26 -11.21 -10.23
N THR A 376 -18.44 -11.51 -9.67
CA THR A 376 -19.68 -10.83 -10.05
C THR A 376 -20.03 -9.62 -9.20
N LEU A 377 -19.34 -9.38 -8.08
CA LEU A 377 -19.80 -8.40 -7.09
C LEU A 377 -18.71 -7.76 -6.22
N LEU A 378 -17.98 -8.53 -5.41
CA LEU A 378 -17.12 -7.96 -4.35
C LEU A 378 -15.90 -7.26 -4.94
N ASP A 379 -15.29 -7.82 -5.98
CA ASP A 379 -14.12 -7.23 -6.61
C ASP A 379 -14.52 -6.10 -7.59
N ILE A 380 -15.74 -6.11 -8.12
CA ILE A 380 -16.35 -4.99 -8.90
C ILE A 380 -16.73 -3.81 -7.98
N SER A 381 -17.13 -4.11 -6.73
CA SER A 381 -17.47 -3.10 -5.71
C SER A 381 -16.24 -2.50 -5.05
N TYR A 382 -15.21 -3.31 -4.80
CA TYR A 382 -13.99 -2.91 -4.10
C TYR A 382 -12.71 -3.27 -4.89
N PRO A 383 -12.58 -2.77 -6.14
CA PRO A 383 -11.43 -3.05 -6.98
C PRO A 383 -10.14 -2.47 -6.42
N ILE A 384 -9.03 -3.15 -6.70
CA ILE A 384 -7.68 -2.72 -6.28
C ILE A 384 -7.32 -1.41 -6.99
N GLY A 385 -6.72 -0.46 -6.25
CA GLY A 385 -6.29 0.84 -6.76
C GLY A 385 -7.35 1.96 -6.69
N VAL A 386 -8.63 1.65 -6.52
CA VAL A 386 -9.68 2.66 -6.32
C VAL A 386 -9.66 3.21 -4.89
N ASN A 387 -9.91 4.50 -4.74
CA ASN A 387 -9.99 5.15 -3.43
C ASN A 387 -11.12 4.54 -2.59
N GLN A 388 -10.77 3.97 -1.42
CA GLN A 388 -11.72 3.29 -0.55
C GLN A 388 -12.92 4.18 -0.14
N LYS A 389 -12.73 5.50 0.01
CA LYS A 389 -13.85 6.42 0.30
C LYS A 389 -14.87 6.49 -0.84
N ASN A 390 -14.42 6.33 -2.09
CA ASN A 390 -15.30 6.36 -3.27
C ASN A 390 -16.01 5.01 -3.45
N ALA A 391 -15.30 3.90 -3.24
CA ALA A 391 -15.91 2.56 -3.23
C ALA A 391 -16.96 2.42 -2.11
N ASP A 392 -16.64 2.81 -0.87
CA ASP A 392 -17.57 2.79 0.26
C ASP A 392 -18.79 3.68 -0.01
N PHE A 393 -18.60 4.89 -0.56
CA PHE A 393 -19.68 5.81 -0.90
C PHE A 393 -20.60 5.27 -2.00
N ARG A 394 -20.03 4.71 -3.08
CA ARG A 394 -20.75 4.11 -4.21
C ARG A 394 -21.57 2.89 -3.76
N THR A 395 -20.96 1.94 -3.06
CA THR A 395 -21.58 0.65 -2.78
C THR A 395 -22.44 0.65 -1.52
N ALA A 396 -22.05 1.33 -0.43
CA ALA A 396 -22.86 1.37 0.80
C ALA A 396 -23.91 2.50 0.79
N GLY A 397 -23.62 3.62 0.11
CA GLY A 397 -24.53 4.76 -0.03
C GLY A 397 -25.31 4.77 -1.35
N GLY A 398 -24.59 4.79 -2.48
CA GLY A 398 -25.14 5.01 -3.81
C GLY A 398 -26.10 3.93 -4.34
N ILE A 399 -26.06 2.71 -3.81
CA ILE A 399 -26.98 1.62 -4.16
C ILE A 399 -27.96 1.38 -2.99
N PRO A 400 -29.25 1.71 -3.13
CA PRO A 400 -30.26 1.39 -2.12
C PRO A 400 -30.49 -0.12 -1.99
N TYR A 401 -30.78 -0.61 -0.77
CA TYR A 401 -30.95 -2.04 -0.54
C TYR A 401 -32.14 -2.64 -1.32
N GLY A 402 -33.23 -1.89 -1.53
CA GLY A 402 -34.35 -2.34 -2.36
C GLY A 402 -33.98 -2.54 -3.84
N LEU A 403 -33.16 -1.64 -4.41
CA LEU A 403 -32.60 -1.80 -5.76
C LEU A 403 -31.64 -3.00 -5.82
N LEU A 404 -30.80 -3.19 -4.79
CA LEU A 404 -29.93 -4.36 -4.69
C LEU A 404 -30.74 -5.68 -4.67
N LYS A 405 -31.89 -5.72 -3.98
CA LYS A 405 -32.80 -6.88 -4.01
C LYS A 405 -33.32 -7.14 -5.41
N GLN A 406 -33.83 -6.10 -6.09
CA GLN A 406 -34.31 -6.19 -7.47
C GLN A 406 -33.24 -6.75 -8.42
N LEU A 407 -32.01 -6.23 -8.34
CA LEU A 407 -30.87 -6.69 -9.16
C LEU A 407 -30.48 -8.16 -8.84
N GLN A 408 -30.49 -8.57 -7.57
CA GLN A 408 -30.18 -9.95 -7.18
C GLN A 408 -31.28 -10.96 -7.52
N ILE A 409 -32.54 -10.54 -7.61
CA ILE A 409 -33.65 -11.35 -8.13
C ILE A 409 -33.54 -11.45 -9.66
N ALA A 410 -33.31 -10.33 -10.37
CA ALA A 410 -33.14 -10.34 -11.82
C ALA A 410 -31.94 -11.19 -12.28
N GLY A 411 -30.87 -11.25 -11.48
CA GLY A 411 -29.72 -12.12 -11.72
C GLY A 411 -29.89 -13.59 -11.31
N LYS A 412 -31.05 -14.00 -10.77
CA LYS A 412 -31.25 -15.34 -10.16
C LYS A 412 -30.89 -16.48 -11.11
N ASP A 413 -31.50 -16.50 -12.29
CA ASP A 413 -31.41 -17.66 -13.18
C ASP A 413 -29.99 -17.83 -13.74
N LYS A 414 -29.31 -16.71 -14.06
CA LYS A 414 -27.88 -16.73 -14.40
C LYS A 414 -27.02 -17.22 -13.23
N ARG A 415 -27.26 -16.74 -12.00
CA ARG A 415 -26.54 -17.19 -10.79
C ARG A 415 -26.68 -18.70 -10.55
N ILE A 416 -27.82 -19.29 -10.88
CA ILE A 416 -28.07 -20.73 -10.78
C ILE A 416 -27.39 -21.48 -11.92
N ALA A 417 -27.52 -21.01 -13.16
CA ALA A 417 -26.89 -21.62 -14.33
C ALA A 417 -25.36 -21.65 -14.23
N ASP A 418 -24.74 -20.52 -13.86
CA ASP A 418 -23.29 -20.37 -13.69
C ASP A 418 -22.68 -21.26 -12.59
N GLN A 419 -23.51 -21.89 -11.73
CA GLN A 419 -23.10 -22.73 -10.60
C GLN A 419 -23.79 -24.11 -10.59
N LYS A 420 -24.43 -24.49 -11.69
CA LYS A 420 -25.36 -25.64 -11.74
C LYS A 420 -24.74 -26.94 -11.23
N GLU A 421 -23.52 -27.27 -11.64
CA GLU A 421 -22.82 -28.50 -11.23
C GLU A 421 -22.63 -28.59 -9.70
N MET A 422 -22.23 -27.49 -9.06
CA MET A 422 -22.06 -27.43 -7.61
C MET A 422 -23.41 -27.61 -6.89
N LEU A 423 -24.46 -26.94 -7.36
CA LEU A 423 -25.79 -26.97 -6.73
C LEU A 423 -26.48 -28.33 -6.90
N ASP A 424 -26.42 -28.92 -8.10
CA ASP A 424 -26.92 -30.27 -8.38
C ASP A 424 -26.15 -31.31 -7.56
N GLY A 425 -24.81 -31.21 -7.51
CA GLY A 425 -23.95 -32.12 -6.75
C GLY A 425 -24.21 -32.09 -5.24
N LEU A 426 -24.38 -30.90 -4.66
CA LEU A 426 -24.76 -30.74 -3.25
C LEU A 426 -26.16 -31.29 -2.96
N THR A 427 -27.10 -31.09 -3.87
CA THR A 427 -28.47 -31.62 -3.76
C THR A 427 -28.46 -33.15 -3.81
N LYS A 428 -27.67 -33.74 -4.72
CA LYS A 428 -27.42 -35.19 -4.82
C LYS A 428 -26.75 -35.77 -3.57
N ALA A 429 -25.88 -35.00 -2.92
CA ALA A 429 -25.27 -35.34 -1.62
C ALA A 429 -26.21 -35.13 -0.41
N GLY A 430 -27.47 -34.75 -0.64
CA GLY A 430 -28.51 -34.64 0.39
C GLY A 430 -28.62 -33.29 1.10
N LEU A 431 -27.84 -32.28 0.67
CA LEU A 431 -27.96 -30.92 1.22
C LEU A 431 -29.22 -30.23 0.68
N ASN A 432 -30.08 -29.75 1.58
CA ASN A 432 -31.31 -29.05 1.25
C ASN A 432 -31.00 -27.56 0.97
N ILE A 433 -31.03 -27.15 -0.30
CA ILE A 433 -30.68 -25.79 -0.73
C ILE A 433 -31.93 -24.92 -0.93
N ASN A 434 -31.81 -23.60 -0.75
CA ASN A 434 -32.80 -22.60 -1.19
C ASN A 434 -32.12 -21.42 -1.91
N GLU A 435 -32.93 -20.62 -2.60
CA GLU A 435 -32.49 -19.49 -3.45
C GLU A 435 -32.40 -18.14 -2.70
N GLY A 436 -32.59 -18.15 -1.37
CA GLY A 436 -32.89 -16.96 -0.59
C GLY A 436 -34.36 -16.53 -0.71
N ASP A 437 -34.77 -15.62 0.17
CA ASP A 437 -36.15 -15.11 0.23
C ASP A 437 -36.45 -14.36 -1.10
N GLU A 438 -37.56 -14.68 -1.78
CA GLU A 438 -37.91 -14.25 -3.17
C GLU A 438 -36.86 -14.57 -4.26
N GLY A 439 -35.86 -15.42 -3.99
CA GLY A 439 -34.75 -15.64 -4.91
C GLY A 439 -33.68 -14.54 -4.89
N ALA A 440 -33.73 -13.61 -3.92
CA ALA A 440 -32.77 -12.50 -3.77
C ALA A 440 -31.34 -12.94 -3.39
N GLY A 441 -31.11 -14.24 -3.21
CA GLY A 441 -29.76 -14.79 -3.09
C GLY A 441 -29.03 -14.46 -1.80
N GLN A 442 -27.80 -14.95 -1.72
CA GLN A 442 -27.04 -14.95 -0.47
C GLN A 442 -26.46 -13.58 -0.13
N PHE A 443 -26.05 -12.76 -1.10
CA PHE A 443 -25.52 -11.44 -0.78
C PHE A 443 -26.59 -10.54 -0.13
N TYR A 444 -27.83 -10.54 -0.64
CA TYR A 444 -28.90 -9.76 -0.02
C TYR A 444 -29.26 -10.27 1.38
N ARG A 445 -29.31 -11.59 1.56
CA ARG A 445 -29.58 -12.26 2.84
C ARG A 445 -28.62 -11.84 3.97
N VAL A 446 -27.39 -11.40 3.67
CA VAL A 446 -26.44 -10.89 4.69
C VAL A 446 -27.02 -9.70 5.45
N PHE A 447 -27.69 -8.77 4.77
CA PHE A 447 -28.28 -7.58 5.39
C PHE A 447 -29.54 -7.92 6.20
N GLU A 448 -30.24 -8.99 5.83
CA GLU A 448 -31.45 -9.45 6.51
C GLU A 448 -31.15 -10.29 7.76
N ARG A 449 -30.32 -11.33 7.63
CA ARG A 449 -30.13 -12.38 8.65
C ARG A 449 -28.67 -12.85 8.83
N LEU A 450 -27.70 -12.17 8.20
CA LEU A 450 -26.31 -12.63 8.02
C LEU A 450 -26.21 -13.92 7.18
N GLY A 451 -24.97 -14.33 6.87
CA GLY A 451 -24.68 -15.56 6.13
C GLY A 451 -23.19 -15.68 5.80
N GLY A 452 -22.86 -16.42 4.73
CA GLY A 452 -21.49 -16.60 4.25
C GLY A 452 -21.45 -17.05 2.78
N MET A 453 -20.48 -17.89 2.43
CA MET A 453 -20.20 -18.39 1.08
C MET A 453 -19.38 -19.69 1.15
N ASP A 454 -19.52 -20.56 0.16
CA ASP A 454 -18.68 -21.76 0.09
C ASP A 454 -17.23 -21.40 -0.27
N ILE A 455 -16.29 -22.02 0.44
CA ILE A 455 -14.85 -21.92 0.24
C ILE A 455 -14.22 -23.31 0.00
N GLY A 456 -14.94 -24.22 -0.66
CA GLY A 456 -14.53 -25.60 -0.88
C GLY A 456 -14.93 -26.56 0.26
N VAL A 457 -16.07 -26.35 0.95
CA VAL A 457 -16.72 -27.45 1.68
C VAL A 457 -17.68 -28.20 0.75
N ALA A 458 -18.20 -27.55 -0.29
CA ALA A 458 -19.08 -28.16 -1.28
C ALA A 458 -18.46 -29.39 -1.94
N ASP A 459 -17.18 -29.35 -2.30
CA ASP A 459 -16.48 -30.50 -2.87
C ASP A 459 -16.33 -31.64 -1.87
N LEU A 460 -15.99 -31.35 -0.61
CA LEU A 460 -15.92 -32.35 0.47
C LEU A 460 -17.28 -32.99 0.79
N ILE A 461 -18.39 -32.29 0.51
CA ILE A 461 -19.76 -32.82 0.59
C ILE A 461 -20.07 -33.70 -0.63
N LYS A 462 -19.72 -33.27 -1.86
CA LYS A 462 -19.83 -34.10 -3.08
C LYS A 462 -19.00 -35.39 -2.99
N GLU A 463 -17.80 -35.33 -2.40
CA GLU A 463 -16.90 -36.45 -2.10
C GLU A 463 -17.40 -37.36 -0.97
N GLY A 464 -18.46 -36.99 -0.24
CA GLY A 464 -18.99 -37.75 0.90
C GLY A 464 -18.11 -37.73 2.17
N ARG A 465 -17.01 -36.95 2.16
CA ARG A 465 -16.11 -36.76 3.33
C ARG A 465 -16.77 -35.95 4.44
N VAL A 466 -17.66 -35.02 4.06
CA VAL A 466 -18.61 -34.36 4.97
C VAL A 466 -20.00 -34.90 4.64
N LYS A 467 -20.50 -35.79 5.50
CA LYS A 467 -21.81 -36.43 5.33
C LYS A 467 -22.94 -35.46 5.74
N ILE A 468 -24.08 -35.50 5.07
CA ILE A 468 -25.26 -34.69 5.44
C ILE A 468 -26.29 -35.56 6.15
N LYS A 469 -26.73 -35.14 7.34
CA LYS A 469 -27.93 -35.68 8.02
C LYS A 469 -28.98 -34.59 8.09
N ARG A 470 -30.13 -34.82 7.46
CA ARG A 470 -31.31 -33.94 7.60
C ARG A 470 -32.12 -34.31 8.84
N GLY A 471 -32.69 -33.31 9.52
CA GLY A 471 -33.61 -33.49 10.65
C GLY A 471 -33.27 -32.65 11.89
N GLU A 472 -34.01 -32.89 12.97
CA GLU A 472 -33.72 -32.35 14.30
C GLU A 472 -33.20 -33.45 15.23
N ALA A 473 -32.08 -33.20 15.91
CA ALA A 473 -31.68 -34.00 17.05
C ALA A 473 -32.69 -33.81 18.20
N GLU A 474 -32.91 -34.86 18.99
CA GLU A 474 -33.88 -34.86 20.09
C GLU A 474 -33.19 -35.12 21.43
N ARG A 475 -32.32 -36.12 21.47
CA ARG A 475 -31.67 -36.57 22.72
C ARG A 475 -30.29 -37.17 22.48
N PHE A 476 -29.47 -37.15 23.52
CA PHE A 476 -28.18 -37.83 23.55
C PHE A 476 -28.31 -39.30 23.93
N THR A 477 -27.30 -40.10 23.55
CA THR A 477 -26.98 -41.39 24.19
C THR A 477 -25.63 -41.27 24.89
N SER A 478 -25.10 -42.40 25.38
CA SER A 478 -23.71 -42.54 25.83
C SER A 478 -22.65 -42.12 24.80
N ASP A 479 -22.98 -42.21 23.51
CA ASP A 479 -22.06 -42.43 22.39
C ASP A 479 -22.56 -41.81 21.08
N GLY A 480 -23.59 -40.97 21.11
CA GLY A 480 -24.16 -40.35 19.93
C GLY A 480 -25.42 -39.50 20.18
N LEU A 481 -26.17 -39.27 19.10
CA LEU A 481 -27.42 -38.52 19.07
C LEU A 481 -28.54 -39.35 18.44
N VAL A 482 -29.74 -39.28 19.02
CA VAL A 482 -30.99 -39.75 18.43
C VAL A 482 -31.80 -38.56 17.90
N PHE A 483 -32.39 -38.73 16.74
CA PHE A 483 -33.18 -37.74 16.00
C PHE A 483 -34.67 -38.01 16.13
N LYS A 484 -35.50 -36.97 15.91
CA LYS A 484 -36.98 -37.07 15.96
C LYS A 484 -37.60 -38.02 14.92
N ASP A 485 -36.82 -38.51 13.96
CA ASP A 485 -37.21 -39.56 13.01
C ASP A 485 -36.86 -40.98 13.51
N GLY A 486 -36.41 -41.11 14.76
CA GLY A 486 -36.00 -42.36 15.39
C GLY A 486 -34.58 -42.83 15.02
N SER A 487 -33.90 -42.17 14.07
CA SER A 487 -32.57 -42.58 13.64
C SER A 487 -31.47 -42.15 14.63
N PHE A 488 -30.38 -42.92 14.64
CA PHE A 488 -29.22 -42.72 15.50
C PHE A 488 -27.98 -42.35 14.67
N LEU A 489 -27.14 -41.45 15.20
CA LEU A 489 -25.78 -41.22 14.73
C LEU A 489 -24.80 -41.33 15.90
N GLN A 490 -23.82 -42.22 15.76
CA GLN A 490 -22.68 -42.33 16.68
C GLN A 490 -21.78 -41.08 16.60
N ALA A 491 -21.28 -40.61 17.73
CA ALA A 491 -20.39 -39.47 17.83
C ALA A 491 -19.42 -39.59 19.01
N ASP A 492 -18.14 -39.33 18.74
CA ASP A 492 -17.14 -39.04 19.77
C ASP A 492 -17.25 -37.59 20.27
N ALA A 493 -17.78 -36.68 19.45
CA ALA A 493 -17.91 -35.25 19.77
C ALA A 493 -19.10 -34.59 19.06
N VAL A 494 -19.71 -33.59 19.70
CA VAL A 494 -20.83 -32.81 19.15
C VAL A 494 -20.54 -31.31 19.23
N ILE A 495 -20.46 -30.65 18.08
CA ILE A 495 -20.19 -29.21 17.97
C ILE A 495 -21.46 -28.50 17.50
N PHE A 496 -22.03 -27.66 18.35
CA PHE A 496 -23.21 -26.86 18.03
C PHE A 496 -22.80 -25.59 17.28
N ALA A 497 -23.01 -25.55 15.97
CA ALA A 497 -22.88 -24.38 15.10
C ALA A 497 -24.26 -23.73 14.84
N THR A 498 -25.08 -23.68 15.89
CA THR A 498 -26.53 -23.38 15.87
C THR A 498 -26.88 -21.89 15.97
N GLY A 499 -25.88 -21.00 16.01
CA GLY A 499 -26.06 -19.56 15.99
C GLY A 499 -26.14 -18.93 17.39
N TYR A 500 -26.86 -17.82 17.49
CA TYR A 500 -26.88 -16.99 18.70
C TYR A 500 -28.31 -16.54 19.00
N GLU A 501 -28.59 -16.28 20.27
CA GLU A 501 -29.80 -15.61 20.72
C GLU A 501 -29.93 -14.20 20.11
N PRO A 502 -31.15 -13.61 20.07
CA PRO A 502 -31.32 -12.21 19.72
C PRO A 502 -30.48 -11.28 20.61
N ILE A 503 -29.88 -10.24 20.02
CA ILE A 503 -29.03 -9.27 20.73
C ILE A 503 -29.74 -8.60 21.93
N LYS A 504 -31.08 -8.51 21.93
CA LYS A 504 -31.89 -8.08 23.09
C LYS A 504 -31.49 -8.84 24.36
N ASN A 505 -31.27 -10.15 24.29
CA ASN A 505 -30.93 -10.99 25.46
C ASN A 505 -29.54 -10.72 26.04
N ALA A 506 -28.62 -10.15 25.24
CA ALA A 506 -27.29 -9.74 25.70
C ALA A 506 -27.30 -8.36 26.37
N ILE A 507 -28.16 -7.44 25.92
CA ILE A 507 -28.26 -6.07 26.46
C ILE A 507 -29.28 -5.91 27.59
N LEU A 508 -30.31 -6.77 27.66
CA LEU A 508 -31.36 -6.72 28.70
C LEU A 508 -30.78 -6.78 30.12
N PRO A 509 -29.76 -7.60 30.44
CA PRO A 509 -29.12 -7.57 31.76
C PRO A 509 -28.43 -6.24 32.10
N ILE A 510 -28.06 -5.42 31.11
CA ILE A 510 -27.33 -4.15 31.28
C ILE A 510 -28.31 -2.98 31.38
N PHE A 511 -29.27 -2.89 30.46
CA PHE A 511 -30.16 -1.74 30.29
C PHE A 511 -31.57 -1.93 30.86
N GLY A 512 -31.94 -3.15 31.29
CA GLY A 512 -33.31 -3.48 31.67
C GLY A 512 -34.25 -3.62 30.47
N ASP A 513 -35.42 -4.23 30.67
CA ASP A 513 -36.30 -4.61 29.56
C ASP A 513 -36.94 -3.42 28.83
N ASP A 514 -37.33 -2.37 29.55
CA ASP A 514 -37.93 -1.15 28.96
C ASP A 514 -36.99 -0.49 27.92
N LEU A 515 -35.75 -0.22 28.33
CA LEU A 515 -34.76 0.44 27.49
C LEU A 515 -34.23 -0.49 26.40
N ALA A 516 -34.00 -1.78 26.72
CA ALA A 516 -33.62 -2.79 25.72
C ALA A 516 -34.70 -2.97 24.63
N SER A 517 -35.99 -2.95 25.00
CA SER A 517 -37.12 -3.03 24.06
C SER A 517 -37.26 -1.77 23.22
N LYS A 518 -36.96 -0.58 23.76
CA LYS A 518 -36.96 0.67 22.96
C LYS A 518 -35.88 0.63 21.88
N ILE A 519 -34.68 0.13 22.20
CA ILE A 519 -33.52 0.14 21.28
C ILE A 519 -33.33 -1.12 20.43
N THR A 520 -34.21 -2.13 20.53
CA THR A 520 -34.24 -3.33 19.66
C THR A 520 -35.63 -3.53 19.00
N PRO A 521 -35.77 -4.25 17.87
CA PRO A 521 -34.75 -4.95 17.07
C PRO A 521 -33.73 -4.00 16.44
N VAL A 522 -32.63 -4.58 15.95
CA VAL A 522 -31.56 -3.93 15.17
C VAL A 522 -30.99 -4.93 14.15
N TRP A 523 -30.40 -4.41 13.07
CA TRP A 523 -30.08 -5.18 11.86
C TRP A 523 -31.33 -5.75 11.16
N GLY A 524 -31.18 -6.25 9.94
CA GLY A 524 -32.31 -6.50 9.04
C GLY A 524 -32.76 -5.24 8.30
N ILE A 525 -33.27 -5.41 7.08
CA ILE A 525 -33.82 -4.30 6.27
C ILE A 525 -35.23 -3.95 6.78
N ASN A 526 -35.51 -2.66 6.94
CA ASN A 526 -36.82 -2.15 7.36
C ASN A 526 -37.73 -1.80 6.17
N GLU A 527 -38.96 -1.39 6.49
CA GLU A 527 -39.99 -0.93 5.53
C GLU A 527 -39.54 0.26 4.64
N GLN A 528 -38.50 0.99 5.06
CA GLN A 528 -37.92 2.14 4.36
C GLN A 528 -36.62 1.74 3.63
N TYR A 529 -36.43 0.45 3.35
CA TYR A 529 -35.30 -0.15 2.65
C TYR A 529 -33.92 0.23 3.23
N GLU A 530 -33.83 0.44 4.54
CA GLU A 530 -32.61 0.78 5.28
C GLU A 530 -32.30 -0.24 6.39
N LEU A 531 -31.04 -0.32 6.82
CA LEU A 531 -30.62 -1.18 7.93
C LEU A 531 -31.22 -0.71 9.26
N THR A 532 -32.01 -1.57 9.90
CA THR A 532 -32.78 -1.26 11.11
C THR A 532 -31.90 -0.71 12.22
N ARG A 533 -32.04 0.59 12.48
CA ARG A 533 -31.42 1.37 13.57
C ARG A 533 -29.88 1.36 13.59
N ALA A 534 -29.22 0.91 12.52
CA ALA A 534 -27.77 1.01 12.41
C ALA A 534 -27.39 2.49 12.15
N TYR A 535 -26.52 3.07 13.01
CA TYR A 535 -26.03 4.46 12.94
C TYR A 535 -27.11 5.56 12.92
N THR A 536 -28.36 5.20 13.16
CA THR A 536 -29.56 6.07 13.17
C THR A 536 -30.21 6.06 14.56
N PRO A 537 -31.06 7.05 14.91
CA PRO A 537 -31.57 7.17 16.28
C PRO A 537 -32.48 6.00 16.68
N PRO A 538 -32.13 5.16 17.68
CA PRO A 538 -32.83 3.92 18.00
C PRO A 538 -34.00 4.13 18.98
N GLY A 539 -34.73 5.24 18.86
CA GLY A 539 -35.82 5.59 19.77
C GLY A 539 -35.41 6.19 21.13
N HIS A 540 -34.11 6.34 21.42
CA HIS A 540 -33.61 7.04 22.61
C HIS A 540 -32.57 8.12 22.22
N PRO A 541 -32.66 9.37 22.71
CA PRO A 541 -31.77 10.47 22.27
C PRO A 541 -30.30 10.29 22.70
N GLY A 542 -30.07 9.46 23.73
CA GLY A 542 -28.75 9.20 24.32
C GLY A 542 -28.11 7.84 23.95
N ILE A 543 -28.73 7.01 23.10
CA ILE A 543 -28.16 5.69 22.69
C ILE A 543 -28.03 5.62 21.16
N TRP A 544 -27.01 4.90 20.69
CA TRP A 544 -26.72 4.65 19.28
C TRP A 544 -26.21 3.23 19.05
N TRP A 545 -26.27 2.74 17.81
CA TRP A 545 -25.77 1.41 17.43
C TRP A 545 -24.73 1.49 16.30
N GLY A 546 -23.56 0.88 16.52
CA GLY A 546 -22.43 0.81 15.58
C GLY A 546 -22.27 -0.59 14.99
N LEU A 547 -23.11 -0.93 14.00
CA LEU A 547 -23.31 -2.31 13.53
C LEU A 547 -22.71 -2.57 12.12
N GLY A 548 -22.85 -3.81 11.65
CA GLY A 548 -22.32 -4.25 10.36
C GLY A 548 -20.83 -4.59 10.39
N ASP A 549 -20.24 -4.67 9.19
CA ASP A 549 -18.84 -5.02 8.96
C ASP A 549 -17.92 -3.78 8.87
N PHE A 550 -16.70 -4.02 8.39
CA PHE A 550 -15.71 -3.00 8.08
C PHE A 550 -16.28 -1.88 7.18
N VAL A 551 -16.85 -2.18 6.01
CA VAL A 551 -17.41 -1.17 5.08
C VAL A 551 -18.48 -0.35 5.78
N HIS A 552 -19.47 -1.03 6.38
CA HIS A 552 -20.61 -0.38 7.03
C HIS A 552 -20.15 0.59 8.11
N SER A 553 -19.12 0.21 8.87
CA SER A 553 -18.55 1.07 9.89
C SER A 553 -17.64 2.16 9.31
N ARG A 554 -16.82 1.87 8.29
CA ARG A 554 -15.99 2.88 7.60
C ARG A 554 -16.84 4.04 7.09
N TYR A 555 -17.97 3.71 6.48
CA TYR A 555 -18.91 4.64 5.89
C TYR A 555 -19.79 5.34 6.95
N ASN A 556 -20.59 4.59 7.72
CA ASN A 556 -21.63 5.18 8.57
C ASN A 556 -21.11 5.83 9.87
N SER A 557 -19.88 5.51 10.32
CA SER A 557 -19.29 6.17 11.50
C SER A 557 -19.18 7.69 11.33
N LYS A 558 -19.00 8.17 10.09
CA LYS A 558 -19.02 9.60 9.76
C LYS A 558 -20.39 10.23 9.99
N ALA A 559 -21.44 9.61 9.45
CA ALA A 559 -22.83 10.06 9.61
C ALA A 559 -23.28 10.06 11.08
N LEU A 560 -22.86 9.06 11.87
CA LEU A 560 -23.09 9.04 13.32
C LEU A 560 -22.33 10.18 14.03
N GLY A 561 -21.09 10.47 13.62
CA GLY A 561 -20.29 11.58 14.14
C GLY A 561 -20.95 12.94 13.88
N ILE A 562 -21.45 13.17 12.67
CA ILE A 562 -22.21 14.37 12.27
C ILE A 562 -23.47 14.53 13.15
N GLN A 563 -24.25 13.46 13.33
CA GLN A 563 -25.45 13.47 14.18
C GLN A 563 -25.16 13.79 15.66
N ILE A 564 -24.08 13.25 16.23
CA ILE A 564 -23.69 13.48 17.62
C ILE A 564 -23.11 14.89 17.77
N LYS A 565 -22.20 15.31 16.88
CA LYS A 565 -21.59 16.64 16.90
C LYS A 565 -22.64 17.74 16.82
N ALA A 566 -23.64 17.61 15.93
CA ALA A 566 -24.73 18.57 15.80
C ALA A 566 -25.64 18.66 17.04
N ARG A 567 -25.78 17.57 17.82
CA ARG A 567 -26.51 17.57 19.10
C ARG A 567 -25.69 18.24 20.21
N LEU A 568 -24.40 17.90 20.31
CA LEU A 568 -23.46 18.51 21.26
C LEU A 568 -23.27 20.02 21.02
N ALA A 569 -23.33 20.47 19.76
CA ALA A 569 -23.25 21.87 19.36
C ALA A 569 -24.60 22.62 19.36
N GLY A 570 -25.72 21.94 19.65
CA GLY A 570 -27.06 22.53 19.60
C GLY A 570 -27.62 22.86 18.20
N ILE A 571 -26.88 22.54 17.14
CA ILE A 571 -27.23 22.81 15.73
C ILE A 571 -28.41 21.94 15.26
N SER A 572 -28.68 20.79 15.90
CA SER A 572 -29.70 19.82 15.47
C SER A 572 -31.11 20.39 15.25
N HIS A 573 -31.49 21.48 15.91
CA HIS A 573 -32.82 22.09 15.70
C HIS A 573 -32.95 22.90 14.39
N GLN A 574 -31.84 23.22 13.71
CA GLN A 574 -31.85 24.14 12.57
C GLN A 574 -32.48 23.55 11.29
N MET A 575 -32.46 22.22 11.10
CA MET A 575 -33.23 21.55 10.03
C MET A 575 -34.75 21.53 10.27
N SER A 576 -35.18 21.74 11.52
CA SER A 576 -36.56 21.47 11.96
C SER A 576 -37.47 22.70 11.92
N SER A 577 -36.95 23.89 11.59
CA SER A 577 -37.66 25.16 11.74
C SER A 577 -37.68 25.98 10.44
N PRO A 578 -38.86 26.28 9.85
CA PRO A 578 -38.93 27.22 8.73
C PRO A 578 -38.57 28.63 9.21
N ARG A 579 -37.49 29.23 8.67
CA ARG A 579 -37.11 30.61 8.98
C ARG A 579 -38.18 31.58 8.48
N ARG A 580 -38.97 32.13 9.42
CA ARG A 580 -39.99 33.16 9.16
C ARG A 580 -39.31 34.47 8.72
N VAL A 581 -39.14 34.66 7.41
CA VAL A 581 -38.53 35.86 6.82
C VAL A 581 -39.24 37.12 7.32
N THR A 582 -38.57 37.83 8.23
CA THR A 582 -39.15 39.02 8.87
C THR A 582 -38.87 40.23 7.99
N ARG A 583 -39.85 40.56 7.14
CA ARG A 583 -39.77 41.63 6.14
C ARG A 583 -39.73 43.01 6.80
N GLN A 584 -38.54 43.47 7.22
CA GLN A 584 -38.36 44.86 7.63
C GLN A 584 -38.61 45.78 6.43
N SER A 585 -39.48 46.77 6.63
CA SER A 585 -39.91 47.70 5.60
C SER A 585 -38.89 48.83 5.43
N SER A 586 -38.54 49.12 4.18
CA SER A 586 -37.85 50.35 3.80
C SER A 586 -38.75 51.57 4.00
N LYS A 587 -38.15 52.74 4.30
CA LYS A 587 -38.83 54.03 4.20
C LYS A 587 -37.84 55.18 3.97
N ALA A 588 -38.20 56.03 3.00
CA ALA A 588 -37.61 57.32 2.63
C ALA A 588 -36.15 57.33 2.12
N ALA A 589 -35.89 58.24 1.18
CA ALA A 589 -34.60 58.52 0.58
C ALA A 589 -34.59 59.96 0.04
N GLU A 590 -33.44 60.62 0.09
CA GLU A 590 -33.08 61.90 -0.57
C GLU A 590 -31.56 62.10 -0.32
N SER A 591 -30.72 62.68 -1.20
CA SER A 591 -30.93 63.14 -2.59
C SER A 591 -29.59 63.09 -3.36
N SER A 592 -29.66 63.22 -4.70
CA SER A 592 -28.51 63.28 -5.64
C SER A 592 -28.39 64.72 -6.20
N PRO A 593 -27.24 65.21 -6.75
CA PRO A 593 -26.64 64.63 -7.96
C PRO A 593 -25.10 64.78 -8.22
N LEU A 594 -24.54 63.75 -8.87
CA LEU A 594 -23.61 63.78 -10.02
C LEU A 594 -22.43 64.80 -10.09
N LYS A 595 -21.20 64.26 -10.27
CA LYS A 595 -20.51 64.25 -11.58
C LYS A 595 -19.16 63.47 -11.58
N ASN A 596 -18.99 62.60 -12.59
CA ASN A 596 -17.78 62.36 -13.42
C ASN A 596 -16.43 61.94 -12.75
N VAL A 597 -15.53 61.12 -13.34
CA VAL A 597 -15.52 60.26 -14.56
C VAL A 597 -14.29 59.31 -14.48
N ASN A 598 -14.24 58.25 -15.33
CA ASN A 598 -13.08 57.40 -15.68
C ASN A 598 -12.52 56.35 -14.67
N THR A 599 -12.61 55.09 -15.11
CA THR A 599 -11.62 53.99 -14.97
C THR A 599 -10.30 54.32 -15.72
N PRO A 600 -9.15 53.61 -15.54
CA PRO A 600 -9.03 52.14 -15.51
C PRO A 600 -7.97 51.56 -14.53
N SER A 601 -7.58 50.32 -14.81
CA SER A 601 -6.70 49.43 -14.03
C SER A 601 -5.22 49.85 -13.95
N THR A 602 -4.54 49.41 -12.89
CA THR A 602 -3.33 48.56 -12.99
C THR A 602 -2.94 47.96 -11.64
N SER A 603 -2.05 46.98 -11.65
CA SER A 603 -1.46 46.34 -10.48
C SER A 603 -0.02 46.82 -10.26
N ARG A 604 0.45 46.85 -9.00
CA ARG A 604 1.72 46.19 -8.58
C ARG A 604 2.07 46.37 -7.09
N ILE A 605 2.56 45.24 -6.57
CA ILE A 605 3.39 44.99 -5.39
C ILE A 605 4.47 46.08 -5.15
N PHE A 606 4.79 46.37 -3.88
CA PHE A 606 6.18 46.51 -3.42
C PHE A 606 6.36 46.09 -1.95
N VAL A 607 7.59 45.72 -1.59
CA VAL A 607 8.01 45.12 -0.31
C VAL A 607 8.77 46.13 0.55
N VAL A 608 8.61 46.08 1.87
CA VAL A 608 9.50 46.77 2.83
C VAL A 608 9.77 45.87 4.05
N ASN A 609 11.05 45.61 4.33
CA ASN A 609 11.51 45.21 5.66
C ASN A 609 11.60 46.46 6.54
N ASP A 610 11.19 46.39 7.82
CA ASP A 610 12.13 46.63 8.94
C ASP A 610 11.49 46.52 10.32
N THR A 611 12.34 46.39 11.34
CA THR A 611 11.95 46.32 12.77
C THR A 611 12.10 47.70 13.45
N PRO A 612 11.09 48.18 14.20
CA PRO A 612 11.30 49.24 15.19
C PRO A 612 11.11 48.76 16.64
N THR A 613 12.13 48.98 17.46
CA THR A 613 12.14 48.74 18.92
C THR A 613 11.21 49.68 19.69
N ARG A 614 10.58 49.22 20.80
CA ARG A 614 10.27 50.05 21.99
C ARG A 614 9.99 49.18 23.26
N PRO A 615 9.89 49.74 24.51
CA PRO A 615 10.93 49.41 25.48
C PRO A 615 10.46 48.96 26.88
N SER A 616 11.42 48.40 27.62
CA SER A 616 11.58 48.35 29.08
C SER A 616 10.39 48.68 30.02
N LYS A 617 10.10 47.77 30.95
CA LYS A 617 9.88 48.13 32.36
C LYS A 617 10.45 47.06 33.30
N ARG A 618 11.16 47.50 34.35
CA ARG A 618 11.70 46.64 35.42
C ARG A 618 10.59 46.21 36.38
N VAL A 619 10.61 44.95 36.80
CA VAL A 619 10.37 44.55 38.20
C VAL A 619 11.52 43.61 38.59
N ARG A 620 11.97 43.66 39.85
CA ARG A 620 13.18 42.94 40.31
C ARG A 620 12.98 42.35 41.70
N SER A 621 12.83 41.03 41.77
CA SER A 621 13.17 40.21 42.94
C SER A 621 13.60 38.84 42.40
N THR A 622 14.76 38.23 42.70
CA THR A 622 15.58 38.08 43.91
C THR A 622 14.95 37.21 45.00
N THR A 623 15.04 35.90 44.83
CA THR A 623 15.29 34.94 45.93
C THR A 623 16.21 33.83 45.40
N THR A 624 17.02 33.23 46.26
CA THR A 624 18.18 32.39 45.90
C THR A 624 17.92 30.88 45.98
N THR A 625 18.80 30.14 45.30
CA THR A 625 19.25 28.75 45.55
C THR A 625 19.48 28.42 47.05
N PRO A 626 19.47 27.14 47.50
CA PRO A 626 20.13 25.95 46.92
C PRO A 626 19.22 24.71 46.74
N ARG A 627 19.59 23.59 46.09
CA ARG A 627 20.86 22.97 45.64
C ARG A 627 21.64 22.09 46.64
N THR A 628 21.13 20.88 46.87
CA THR A 628 21.87 19.68 47.36
C THR A 628 21.41 18.47 46.52
N SER A 629 22.21 17.76 45.72
CA SER A 629 23.46 17.00 45.98
C SER A 629 23.24 15.65 46.68
N GLY A 630 23.22 14.56 45.90
CA GLY A 630 23.17 13.18 46.41
C GLY A 630 23.53 12.17 45.32
N ARG A 631 24.77 11.65 45.34
CA ARG A 631 25.22 10.53 44.47
C ARG A 631 24.94 9.19 45.16
N GLY A 632 24.51 8.20 44.41
CA GLY A 632 24.42 6.81 44.88
C GLY A 632 24.46 5.80 43.74
N ARG A 633 25.66 5.35 43.35
CA ARG A 633 25.83 4.15 42.51
C ARG A 633 26.05 2.94 43.42
N GLY A 634 25.23 1.91 43.27
CA GLY A 634 25.44 0.59 43.88
C GLY A 634 25.15 -0.50 42.86
N SER A 635 25.94 -1.57 42.86
CA SER A 635 25.78 -2.69 41.92
C SER A 635 26.26 -3.97 42.58
N GLN A 636 25.50 -5.07 42.51
CA GLN A 636 26.02 -6.40 42.15
C GLN A 636 24.97 -7.54 42.13
N LYS A 637 25.21 -8.45 41.18
CA LYS A 637 25.06 -9.92 41.22
C LYS A 637 23.69 -10.62 41.28
N ARG A 638 23.61 -11.65 40.44
CA ARG A 638 22.72 -12.82 40.48
C ARG A 638 23.02 -13.72 41.70
N VAL A 639 22.03 -14.52 42.09
CA VAL A 639 22.19 -15.86 42.69
C VAL A 639 21.23 -16.81 41.95
N ALA A 640 21.51 -18.12 41.93
CA ALA A 640 20.64 -19.14 41.34
C ALA A 640 20.58 -20.41 42.22
N ALA A 641 19.41 -21.07 42.25
CA ALA A 641 19.11 -22.31 42.98
C ALA A 641 17.90 -22.99 42.28
N THR A 642 18.06 -24.11 41.55
CA THR A 642 18.08 -25.54 41.97
C THR A 642 16.71 -26.17 42.30
N THR A 643 16.26 -27.09 41.43
CA THR A 643 15.19 -28.10 41.63
C THR A 643 15.68 -29.26 42.52
N PRO A 644 14.79 -30.11 43.12
CA PRO A 644 14.53 -31.44 42.54
C PRO A 644 13.19 -32.19 42.89
N GLY A 645 12.74 -33.11 42.01
CA GLY A 645 11.96 -34.35 42.31
C GLY A 645 10.46 -34.28 42.74
N SER A 646 9.66 -35.37 42.74
CA SER A 646 9.78 -36.69 42.04
C SER A 646 8.56 -37.67 42.18
N SER A 647 7.88 -38.01 41.06
CA SER A 647 7.42 -39.39 40.69
C SER A 647 6.25 -40.12 41.49
N PRO A 648 5.94 -41.44 41.33
CA PRO A 648 4.97 -41.94 40.30
C PRO A 648 4.02 -43.15 40.67
N LEU A 649 3.02 -43.46 39.81
CA LEU A 649 2.27 -44.75 39.69
C LEU A 649 1.99 -45.01 38.18
N LYS A 650 2.12 -46.20 37.53
CA LYS A 650 1.70 -47.62 37.76
C LYS A 650 0.17 -47.78 37.73
N ARG A 651 -0.48 -48.76 37.06
CA ARG A 651 -0.18 -50.15 36.56
C ARG A 651 -1.17 -50.47 35.37
N THR A 652 -1.23 -51.55 34.55
CA THR A 652 -0.61 -52.90 34.48
C THR A 652 -0.29 -53.36 33.02
N ARG A 653 -1.00 -54.36 32.43
CA ARG A 653 -0.79 -55.05 31.12
C ARG A 653 -2.00 -55.94 30.74
N PHE A 654 -2.17 -56.30 29.46
CA PHE A 654 -2.51 -57.61 28.83
C PHE A 654 -2.56 -57.34 27.30
N ILE A 655 -1.83 -57.94 26.36
CA ILE A 655 -1.50 -59.35 26.00
C ILE A 655 -2.68 -60.16 25.45
N THR A 656 -2.78 -60.21 24.11
CA THR A 656 -2.90 -61.44 23.32
C THR A 656 -2.38 -61.25 21.89
N ARG A 657 -1.98 -62.35 21.24
CA ARG A 657 -1.68 -62.47 19.79
C ARG A 657 -2.71 -63.43 19.17
N GLY A 658 -3.05 -63.17 17.91
CA GLY A 658 -3.76 -64.06 16.97
C GLY A 658 -3.69 -63.34 15.61
N LEU A 659 -3.03 -63.90 14.59
CA LEU A 659 -3.41 -65.06 13.78
C LEU A 659 -4.77 -64.84 13.09
N SER A 660 -4.99 -64.94 11.77
CA SER A 660 -4.19 -65.00 10.52
C SER A 660 -4.97 -65.92 9.57
N SER A 661 -5.54 -65.32 8.53
CA SER A 661 -6.09 -65.92 7.31
C SER A 661 -6.28 -64.71 6.38
N GLU A 662 -5.59 -64.51 5.26
CA GLU A 662 -5.23 -65.44 4.17
C GLU A 662 -6.46 -66.06 3.49
N GLU A 663 -6.36 -66.19 2.17
CA GLU A 663 -7.35 -66.68 1.21
C GLU A 663 -8.60 -65.77 1.00
N ASP A 664 -8.99 -65.39 -0.22
CA ASP A 664 -8.27 -65.57 -1.48
C ASP A 664 -8.62 -64.53 -2.57
N ASP A 665 -7.83 -64.57 -3.66
CA ASP A 665 -8.08 -63.89 -4.93
C ASP A 665 -9.44 -64.23 -5.55
N ASP A 666 -9.96 -63.33 -6.38
CA ASP A 666 -10.33 -63.72 -7.74
C ASP A 666 -10.26 -62.50 -8.68
N LYS A 667 -9.66 -62.71 -9.85
CA LYS A 667 -9.74 -61.82 -11.01
C LYS A 667 -10.44 -62.59 -12.12
N ASP A 668 -11.14 -61.85 -12.98
CA ASP A 668 -11.05 -61.94 -14.44
C ASP A 668 -11.78 -60.67 -14.98
N GLN A 669 -11.37 -59.99 -16.05
CA GLN A 669 -10.92 -60.39 -17.40
C GLN A 669 -12.08 -60.97 -18.26
N GLU A 670 -12.31 -60.56 -19.52
CA GLU A 670 -11.75 -59.42 -20.27
C GLU A 670 -12.83 -58.37 -20.63
N GLU A 671 -13.28 -58.00 -21.85
CA GLU A 671 -12.99 -58.38 -23.25
C GLU A 671 -13.16 -57.11 -24.13
N GLU A 672 -12.79 -57.19 -25.42
CA GLU A 672 -12.49 -56.03 -26.28
C GLU A 672 -13.68 -55.49 -27.12
N GLY A 673 -13.44 -54.41 -27.90
CA GLY A 673 -14.44 -53.83 -28.82
C GLY A 673 -13.97 -52.61 -29.62
N ASP A 674 -12.89 -52.71 -30.41
CA ASP A 674 -12.38 -51.62 -31.29
C ASP A 674 -13.29 -51.34 -32.50
N ALA A 675 -13.46 -50.05 -32.84
CA ALA A 675 -13.84 -49.57 -34.19
C ALA A 675 -13.56 -48.06 -34.41
N ARG A 676 -12.27 -47.69 -34.49
CA ARG A 676 -11.64 -46.59 -35.28
C ARG A 676 -12.50 -45.55 -36.04
N SER A 677 -12.03 -44.29 -36.02
CA SER A 677 -11.81 -43.50 -37.26
C SER A 677 -10.75 -42.41 -37.05
N GLU A 678 -9.71 -42.37 -37.88
CA GLU A 678 -8.59 -41.42 -37.80
C GLU A 678 -8.85 -40.11 -38.56
N MET A 679 -8.19 -39.02 -38.14
CA MET A 679 -7.71 -37.95 -39.02
C MET A 679 -6.55 -37.20 -38.33
N ASP A 680 -5.52 -36.87 -39.11
CA ASP A 680 -4.23 -36.40 -38.64
C ASP A 680 -4.18 -34.89 -38.31
N ASP A 681 -3.25 -34.51 -37.43
CA ASP A 681 -2.43 -33.29 -37.55
C ASP A 681 -1.14 -33.50 -36.71
N GLU A 682 -0.06 -32.77 -37.03
CA GLU A 682 1.33 -33.19 -36.79
C GLU A 682 1.90 -32.93 -35.37
N ASP A 683 2.93 -33.69 -34.98
CA ASP A 683 3.70 -33.52 -33.72
C ASP A 683 4.49 -32.20 -33.69
N ASP A 684 4.35 -31.42 -32.60
CA ASP A 684 5.20 -30.27 -32.30
C ASP A 684 5.88 -30.47 -30.93
N ASP A 685 7.20 -30.69 -30.94
CA ASP A 685 7.98 -31.26 -29.83
C ASP A 685 8.36 -30.17 -28.80
N ASP A 686 7.47 -29.87 -27.85
CA ASP A 686 7.64 -28.78 -26.87
C ASP A 686 8.72 -29.06 -25.80
N PRO A 687 9.86 -28.34 -25.78
CA PRO A 687 10.90 -28.52 -24.76
C PRO A 687 10.50 -27.97 -23.38
N ASP A 688 9.53 -27.05 -23.28
CA ASP A 688 9.08 -26.51 -21.98
C ASP A 688 8.25 -27.54 -21.21
N ALA A 689 7.50 -28.41 -21.89
CA ALA A 689 6.84 -29.57 -21.27
C ALA A 689 7.83 -30.50 -20.55
N GLN A 690 9.00 -30.78 -21.15
CA GLN A 690 10.05 -31.57 -20.50
C GLN A 690 10.71 -30.83 -19.33
N PHE A 691 10.88 -29.50 -19.43
CA PHE A 691 11.42 -28.70 -18.33
C PHE A 691 10.46 -28.60 -17.14
N LEU A 692 9.16 -28.47 -17.39
CA LEU A 692 8.10 -28.53 -16.38
C LEU A 692 8.01 -29.93 -15.74
N SER A 693 8.17 -31.00 -16.52
CA SER A 693 8.25 -32.37 -16.00
C SER A 693 9.44 -32.52 -15.04
N ALA A 694 10.65 -32.12 -15.43
CA ALA A 694 11.85 -32.21 -14.60
C ALA A 694 11.80 -31.31 -13.33
N LEU A 695 11.11 -30.17 -13.39
CA LEU A 695 10.80 -29.36 -12.21
C LEU A 695 9.78 -30.05 -11.29
N THR A 696 8.79 -30.74 -11.86
CA THR A 696 7.77 -31.48 -11.11
C THR A 696 8.35 -32.73 -10.42
N GLU A 697 9.30 -33.43 -11.04
CA GLU A 697 10.08 -34.49 -10.37
C GLU A 697 10.97 -33.97 -9.25
N LYS A 698 11.60 -32.79 -9.41
CA LYS A 698 12.36 -32.17 -8.31
C LYS A 698 11.45 -31.66 -7.18
N ALA A 699 10.22 -31.24 -7.49
CA ALA A 699 9.22 -30.87 -6.50
C ALA A 699 8.62 -32.10 -5.77
N SER A 700 8.39 -33.21 -6.47
CA SER A 700 7.89 -34.45 -5.86
C SER A 700 8.89 -35.04 -4.85
N ASN A 701 10.18 -35.03 -5.19
CA ASN A 701 11.29 -35.42 -4.31
C ASN A 701 11.52 -34.49 -3.09
N LEU A 702 10.78 -33.38 -2.97
CA LEU A 702 10.81 -32.48 -1.81
C LEU A 702 9.62 -32.66 -0.84
N LYS A 703 8.72 -33.63 -1.08
CA LYS A 703 7.62 -34.00 -0.18
C LYS A 703 8.13 -34.57 1.15
N GLY A 704 8.45 -33.69 2.10
CA GLY A 704 8.86 -34.06 3.45
C GLY A 704 9.44 -32.94 4.33
N LYS A 705 9.65 -31.72 3.81
CA LYS A 705 10.16 -30.59 4.59
C LYS A 705 9.32 -29.33 4.37
N ASN A 706 8.69 -28.84 5.44
CA ASN A 706 7.79 -27.68 5.41
C ASN A 706 8.50 -26.43 4.87
N LEU A 707 8.04 -25.91 3.73
CA LEU A 707 8.62 -24.73 3.09
C LEU A 707 8.12 -23.44 3.77
N ILE A 708 8.84 -22.98 4.79
CA ILE A 708 8.52 -21.72 5.48
C ILE A 708 8.87 -20.54 4.57
N LEU A 709 7.88 -20.03 3.84
CA LEU A 709 7.93 -18.73 3.15
C LEU A 709 8.07 -17.62 4.20
N ARG A 710 9.30 -17.22 4.50
CA ARG A 710 9.59 -16.04 5.34
C ARG A 710 9.32 -14.77 4.54
N ASN A 711 8.68 -13.78 5.18
CA ASN A 711 8.64 -12.43 4.63
C ASN A 711 10.06 -11.87 4.47
N SER A 712 10.27 -10.95 3.52
CA SER A 712 11.59 -10.33 3.27
C SER A 712 12.19 -9.67 4.51
N PHE A 713 11.37 -9.00 5.33
CA PHE A 713 11.80 -8.42 6.60
C PHE A 713 12.11 -9.49 7.66
N ASP A 714 11.31 -10.56 7.76
CA ASP A 714 11.57 -11.68 8.68
C ASP A 714 12.88 -12.38 8.31
N ALA A 715 13.18 -12.53 7.01
CA ALA A 715 14.45 -13.03 6.54
C ALA A 715 15.60 -12.10 6.97
N TYR A 716 15.48 -10.78 6.75
CA TYR A 716 16.47 -9.80 7.18
C TYR A 716 16.75 -9.84 8.69
N PHE A 717 15.72 -9.81 9.54
CA PHE A 717 15.89 -9.86 10.99
C PHE A 717 16.33 -11.26 11.48
N THR A 718 15.87 -12.36 10.86
CA THR A 718 16.31 -13.73 11.18
C THR A 718 17.76 -14.01 10.76
N VAL A 719 18.28 -13.29 9.76
CA VAL A 719 19.72 -13.33 9.41
C VAL A 719 20.51 -12.42 10.33
N SER A 720 20.07 -11.18 10.55
CA SER A 720 20.79 -10.17 11.35
C SER A 720 20.85 -10.45 12.85
N SER A 721 19.87 -11.21 13.38
CA SER A 721 19.87 -11.65 14.80
C SER A 721 20.69 -12.91 15.06
N LYS A 722 21.16 -13.61 14.02
CA LYS A 722 22.06 -14.76 14.19
C LYS A 722 23.50 -14.27 14.28
N ALA A 723 24.22 -14.77 15.28
CA ALA A 723 25.67 -14.65 15.29
C ALA A 723 26.25 -15.29 14.01
N ALA A 724 27.08 -14.56 13.29
CA ALA A 724 27.59 -14.97 11.99
C ALA A 724 28.54 -16.18 12.12
N ARG A 725 27.99 -17.38 11.93
CA ARG A 725 28.76 -18.61 11.70
C ARG A 725 29.31 -18.61 10.27
N THR A 726 30.31 -17.77 10.01
CA THR A 726 31.16 -17.92 8.83
C THR A 726 31.98 -19.20 8.97
N SER A 727 32.05 -20.00 7.91
CA SER A 727 33.13 -20.96 7.75
C SER A 727 34.46 -20.19 7.61
N ASN A 728 35.56 -20.79 8.08
CA ASN A 728 36.89 -20.20 7.92
C ASN A 728 37.48 -20.42 6.52
N ASN A 729 36.83 -21.23 5.67
CA ASN A 729 37.25 -21.54 4.31
C ASN A 729 37.50 -20.23 3.53
N VAL A 730 38.75 -19.96 3.18
CA VAL A 730 39.10 -18.83 2.34
C VAL A 730 38.71 -19.17 0.90
N PHE A 731 38.14 -18.23 0.16
CA PHE A 731 37.65 -18.50 -1.20
C PHE A 731 38.76 -19.07 -2.11
N SER A 732 39.99 -18.59 -1.96
CA SER A 732 41.20 -19.06 -2.65
C SER A 732 41.69 -20.47 -2.25
N GLU A 733 41.15 -21.07 -1.19
CA GLU A 733 41.40 -22.48 -0.81
C GLU A 733 40.39 -23.43 -1.47
N LEU A 734 39.23 -22.91 -1.88
CA LEU A 734 38.13 -23.70 -2.46
C LEU A 734 38.12 -23.70 -3.99
N ILE A 735 38.55 -22.59 -4.60
CA ILE A 735 38.58 -22.41 -6.05
C ILE A 735 39.91 -21.73 -6.40
N ALA A 736 40.67 -22.34 -7.32
CA ALA A 736 41.88 -21.71 -7.85
C ALA A 736 41.52 -20.39 -8.55
N PRO A 737 42.25 -19.29 -8.30
CA PRO A 737 41.97 -18.02 -8.96
C PRO A 737 42.21 -18.15 -10.47
N LEU A 738 41.14 -17.96 -11.26
CA LEU A 738 41.24 -17.90 -12.71
C LEU A 738 42.20 -16.79 -13.12
N SER A 739 43.10 -17.08 -14.07
CA SER A 739 43.85 -16.02 -14.76
C SER A 739 42.90 -15.11 -15.54
N SER A 740 43.33 -13.88 -15.85
CA SER A 740 42.51 -12.97 -16.65
C SER A 740 42.20 -13.52 -18.05
N GLU A 741 43.10 -14.34 -18.61
CA GLU A 741 42.94 -14.95 -19.93
C GLU A 741 41.91 -16.10 -19.90
N GLU A 742 41.95 -16.97 -18.88
CA GLU A 742 40.93 -18.00 -18.67
C GLU A 742 39.56 -17.37 -18.40
N TYR A 743 39.49 -16.34 -17.55
CA TYR A 743 38.26 -15.64 -17.24
C TYR A 743 37.64 -14.98 -18.48
N SER A 744 38.44 -14.30 -19.30
CA SER A 744 37.98 -13.76 -20.59
C SER A 744 37.59 -14.84 -21.60
N SER A 745 38.31 -15.97 -21.66
CA SER A 745 37.98 -17.11 -22.54
C SER A 745 36.66 -17.78 -22.15
N LEU A 746 36.40 -17.92 -20.84
CA LEU A 746 35.13 -18.45 -20.34
C LEU A 746 33.98 -17.48 -20.60
N LEU A 747 34.18 -16.17 -20.40
CA LEU A 747 33.19 -15.14 -20.74
C LEU A 747 32.90 -15.04 -22.24
N SER A 748 33.87 -15.31 -23.12
CA SER A 748 33.60 -15.35 -24.57
C SER A 748 32.83 -16.61 -24.96
N LYS A 749 33.11 -17.75 -24.31
CA LYS A 749 32.38 -19.02 -24.54
C LYS A 749 30.93 -18.94 -24.05
N SER A 750 30.68 -18.35 -22.87
CA SER A 750 29.32 -18.21 -22.33
C SER A 750 28.43 -17.22 -23.09
N LYS A 751 28.99 -16.46 -24.03
CA LYS A 751 28.26 -15.53 -24.91
C LYS A 751 27.96 -16.11 -26.30
N ALA A 752 28.28 -17.39 -26.52
CA ALA A 752 28.00 -18.14 -27.74
C ALA A 752 26.93 -19.24 -27.51
N ASP A 753 26.16 -19.13 -26.43
CA ASP A 753 25.11 -20.09 -26.06
C ASP A 753 23.79 -19.68 -26.73
N GLU A 754 23.62 -20.11 -27.99
CA GLU A 754 22.54 -19.69 -28.92
C GLU A 754 21.12 -19.87 -28.35
N LYS A 755 20.96 -20.73 -27.34
CA LYS A 755 19.68 -21.11 -26.72
C LYS A 755 18.83 -19.92 -26.24
N TYR A 756 19.43 -18.79 -25.91
CA TYR A 756 18.73 -17.62 -25.36
C TYR A 756 18.62 -16.42 -26.32
N ASP A 757 19.33 -16.42 -27.46
CA ASP A 757 19.37 -15.26 -28.35
C ASP A 757 18.03 -14.97 -29.04
N ALA A 758 17.23 -16.00 -29.32
CA ALA A 758 15.89 -15.84 -29.86
C ALA A 758 14.96 -15.05 -28.91
N GLU A 759 14.99 -15.34 -27.61
CA GLU A 759 14.19 -14.62 -26.60
C GLU A 759 14.78 -13.25 -26.26
N LEU A 760 16.11 -13.11 -26.20
CA LEU A 760 16.75 -11.78 -26.08
C LEU A 760 16.41 -10.86 -27.26
N LYS A 761 16.19 -11.42 -28.44
CA LYS A 761 15.68 -10.70 -29.62
C LYS A 761 14.17 -10.42 -29.51
N ARG A 762 13.35 -11.36 -29.06
CA ARG A 762 11.90 -11.16 -28.81
C ARG A 762 11.63 -10.02 -27.82
N ILE A 763 12.38 -9.98 -26.72
CA ILE A 763 12.34 -8.91 -25.71
C ILE A 763 12.76 -7.56 -26.33
N TRP A 764 13.85 -7.55 -27.11
CA TRP A 764 14.32 -6.36 -27.81
C TRP A 764 13.27 -5.80 -28.80
N ASP A 765 12.72 -6.65 -29.67
CA ASP A 765 11.69 -6.27 -30.65
C ASP A 765 10.37 -5.86 -29.96
N GLY A 766 10.10 -6.37 -28.76
CA GLY A 766 9.02 -5.91 -27.88
C GLY A 766 9.21 -4.46 -27.44
N HIS A 767 10.38 -4.11 -26.91
CA HIS A 767 10.67 -2.74 -26.45
C HIS A 767 10.79 -1.73 -27.59
N VAL A 768 11.35 -2.11 -28.75
CA VAL A 768 11.44 -1.22 -29.92
C VAL A 768 10.05 -0.76 -30.41
N LYS A 769 9.02 -1.61 -30.28
CA LYS A 769 7.63 -1.25 -30.60
C LYS A 769 7.05 -0.16 -29.68
N LEU A 770 7.65 0.10 -28.52
CA LEU A 770 7.22 1.14 -27.58
C LEU A 770 7.83 2.52 -27.89
N PHE A 771 8.80 2.63 -28.80
CA PHE A 771 9.45 3.89 -29.15
C PHE A 771 8.48 5.02 -29.59
N PRO A 772 7.38 4.77 -30.33
CA PRO A 772 6.39 5.81 -30.66
C PRO A 772 5.64 6.34 -29.42
N ARG A 773 5.43 5.50 -28.40
CA ARG A 773 4.82 5.91 -27.13
C ARG A 773 5.78 6.80 -26.33
N TYR A 774 7.06 6.43 -26.26
CA TYR A 774 8.10 7.23 -25.62
C TYR A 774 8.25 8.62 -26.29
N VAL A 775 8.03 8.73 -27.61
CA VAL A 775 7.96 10.01 -28.32
C VAL A 775 6.79 10.87 -27.83
N LEU A 776 5.57 10.31 -27.78
CA LEU A 776 4.39 11.03 -27.33
C LEU A 776 4.53 11.53 -25.88
N GLU A 777 5.03 10.68 -24.99
CA GLU A 777 5.25 11.03 -23.58
C GLU A 777 6.30 12.16 -23.42
N LEU A 778 7.35 12.19 -24.24
CA LEU A 778 8.31 13.29 -24.26
C LEU A 778 7.72 14.59 -24.84
N ASP A 779 6.85 14.48 -25.84
CA ASP A 779 6.19 15.64 -26.48
C ASP A 779 5.15 16.30 -25.56
N GLU A 780 4.44 15.51 -24.74
CA GLU A 780 3.59 15.97 -23.63
C GLU A 780 4.40 16.56 -22.43
N GLY A 781 5.72 16.74 -22.61
CA GLY A 781 6.57 17.45 -21.66
C GLY A 781 7.02 16.63 -20.45
N PHE A 782 6.93 15.30 -20.49
CA PHE A 782 7.56 14.45 -19.48
C PHE A 782 9.05 14.23 -19.76
N ASN A 783 9.72 13.55 -18.84
CA ASN A 783 11.04 12.95 -19.02
C ASN A 783 10.95 11.45 -18.69
N LEU A 784 11.79 10.62 -19.29
CA LEU A 784 11.67 9.15 -19.20
C LEU A 784 12.74 8.55 -18.29
N LEU A 785 12.35 7.61 -17.42
CA LEU A 785 13.23 6.87 -16.53
C LEU A 785 13.05 5.36 -16.70
N PHE A 786 14.08 4.70 -17.21
CA PHE A 786 14.08 3.26 -17.50
C PHE A 786 14.72 2.45 -16.35
N PHE A 787 13.94 1.54 -15.78
CA PHE A 787 14.38 0.58 -14.77
C PHE A 787 14.31 -0.85 -15.34
N GLY A 788 14.51 -1.87 -14.51
CA GLY A 788 14.44 -3.28 -14.93
C GLY A 788 15.82 -3.95 -15.05
N PHE A 789 15.84 -5.27 -15.19
CA PHE A 789 17.07 -6.07 -15.08
C PHE A 789 17.83 -6.20 -16.41
N GLY A 790 19.15 -6.01 -16.35
CA GLY A 790 20.06 -6.07 -17.49
C GLY A 790 20.43 -4.68 -18.05
N SER A 791 21.49 -4.64 -18.86
CA SER A 791 21.95 -3.40 -19.50
C SER A 791 20.90 -2.84 -20.45
N LYS A 792 20.46 -1.62 -20.16
CA LYS A 792 19.54 -0.82 -20.97
C LYS A 792 20.26 0.00 -22.05
N ARG A 793 21.59 0.10 -21.94
CA ARG A 793 22.45 1.01 -22.72
C ARG A 793 22.27 0.87 -24.23
N SER A 794 22.29 -0.37 -24.74
CA SER A 794 22.16 -0.62 -26.19
C SER A 794 20.79 -0.20 -26.74
N LEU A 795 19.71 -0.44 -25.99
CA LEU A 795 18.34 -0.17 -26.40
C LEU A 795 18.01 1.34 -26.34
N MET A 796 18.47 2.02 -25.30
CA MET A 796 18.44 3.49 -25.20
C MET A 796 19.29 4.17 -26.28
N ASN A 797 20.45 3.60 -26.64
CA ASN A 797 21.27 4.10 -27.75
C ASN A 797 20.58 3.87 -29.11
N GLU A 798 19.83 2.78 -29.29
CA GLU A 798 19.06 2.60 -30.54
C GLU A 798 17.88 3.56 -30.61
N PHE A 799 17.19 3.86 -29.50
CA PHE A 799 16.19 4.95 -29.44
C PHE A 799 16.82 6.32 -29.78
N ALA A 800 17.99 6.62 -29.21
CA ALA A 800 18.77 7.82 -29.51
C ALA A 800 19.05 7.98 -31.02
N LYS A 801 19.53 6.89 -31.62
CA LYS A 801 20.01 6.81 -33.01
C LYS A 801 18.87 6.76 -34.04
N THR A 802 17.78 6.06 -33.75
CA THR A 802 16.68 5.84 -34.70
C THR A 802 15.57 6.87 -34.60
N VAL A 803 15.40 7.53 -33.44
CA VAL A 803 14.29 8.45 -33.16
C VAL A 803 14.80 9.84 -32.77
N CYS A 804 15.55 9.99 -31.67
CA CYS A 804 15.90 11.31 -31.13
C CYS A 804 16.75 12.13 -32.12
N SER A 805 17.70 11.49 -32.80
CA SER A 805 18.60 12.08 -33.81
C SER A 805 17.86 12.76 -34.97
N LYS A 806 16.63 12.33 -35.29
CA LYS A 806 15.80 12.88 -36.36
C LYS A 806 14.94 14.07 -35.91
N ARG A 807 14.84 14.31 -34.59
CA ARG A 807 13.95 15.30 -33.98
C ARG A 807 14.70 16.47 -33.33
N GLY A 808 15.98 16.31 -32.99
CA GLY A 808 16.78 17.38 -32.37
C GLY A 808 18.21 16.98 -32.04
N HIS A 809 18.87 17.82 -31.24
CA HIS A 809 20.22 17.56 -30.73
C HIS A 809 20.20 16.41 -29.73
N VAL A 810 21.18 15.52 -29.78
CA VAL A 810 21.28 14.36 -28.87
C VAL A 810 22.62 14.38 -28.17
N VAL A 811 22.62 14.35 -26.84
CA VAL A 811 23.83 14.24 -26.01
C VAL A 811 23.72 12.97 -25.16
N ILE A 812 24.64 12.04 -25.34
CA ILE A 812 24.66 10.75 -24.62
C ILE A 812 25.76 10.79 -23.55
N VAL A 813 25.40 10.46 -22.32
CA VAL A 813 26.27 10.49 -21.14
C VAL A 813 26.33 9.10 -20.52
N ASN A 814 27.54 8.53 -20.44
CA ASN A 814 27.80 7.26 -19.76
C ASN A 814 28.06 7.51 -18.27
N GLY A 815 27.01 7.75 -17.48
CA GLY A 815 27.12 8.10 -16.05
C GLY A 815 27.84 7.05 -15.20
N PHE A 816 27.86 5.80 -15.64
CA PHE A 816 28.62 4.70 -15.04
C PHE A 816 30.15 4.83 -15.15
N MET A 817 30.69 5.69 -16.01
CA MET A 817 32.14 5.85 -16.14
C MET A 817 32.73 6.65 -14.97
N PRO A 818 33.84 6.18 -14.34
CA PRO A 818 34.49 6.90 -13.27
C PRO A 818 35.01 8.26 -13.78
N GLY A 819 34.68 9.33 -13.05
CA GLY A 819 35.04 10.71 -13.41
C GLY A 819 33.94 11.51 -14.11
N ILE A 820 32.91 10.88 -14.69
CA ILE A 820 31.81 11.61 -15.34
C ILE A 820 30.84 12.18 -14.29
N GLY A 821 31.09 13.43 -13.90
CA GLY A 821 30.22 14.24 -13.05
C GLY A 821 29.53 15.38 -13.80
N ILE A 822 28.72 16.17 -13.08
CA ILE A 822 27.88 17.24 -13.65
C ILE A 822 28.65 18.30 -14.47
N LYS A 823 29.94 18.53 -14.17
CA LYS A 823 30.82 19.45 -14.93
C LYS A 823 31.07 18.94 -16.36
N GLU A 824 31.40 17.66 -16.50
CA GLU A 824 31.65 17.04 -17.81
C GLU A 824 30.36 17.01 -18.62
N LEU A 825 29.23 16.65 -17.99
CA LEU A 825 27.90 16.67 -18.60
C LEU A 825 27.57 18.05 -19.20
N PHE A 826 27.83 19.15 -18.50
CA PHE A 826 27.61 20.50 -19.05
C PHE A 826 28.62 20.87 -20.13
N THR A 827 29.87 20.44 -20.01
CA THR A 827 30.89 20.64 -21.07
C THR A 827 30.44 19.99 -22.38
N ARG A 828 29.83 18.78 -22.32
CA ARG A 828 29.26 18.08 -23.49
C ARG A 828 27.98 18.69 -24.05
N ILE A 829 27.16 19.38 -23.24
CA ILE A 829 26.03 20.15 -23.77
C ILE A 829 26.53 21.47 -24.39
N GLU A 830 27.62 22.03 -23.89
CA GLU A 830 28.28 23.23 -24.46
C GLU A 830 29.02 22.98 -25.77
N GLU A 831 29.25 21.70 -26.16
CA GLU A 831 29.66 21.30 -27.51
C GLU A 831 28.54 21.50 -28.56
N VAL A 832 27.27 21.71 -28.16
CA VAL A 832 26.17 21.96 -29.10
C VAL A 832 26.29 23.38 -29.71
N PRO A 833 26.29 23.53 -31.05
CA PRO A 833 26.50 24.82 -31.70
C PRO A 833 25.53 25.92 -31.24
N GLY A 834 26.08 27.06 -30.82
CA GLY A 834 25.35 28.23 -30.36
C GLY A 834 25.20 28.36 -28.84
N VAL A 835 25.30 27.27 -28.06
CA VAL A 835 25.17 27.33 -26.58
C VAL A 835 26.24 28.23 -25.96
N THR A 836 27.47 28.18 -26.48
CA THR A 836 28.62 28.93 -25.98
C THR A 836 28.65 30.41 -26.38
N GLU A 837 27.83 30.83 -27.36
CA GLU A 837 27.71 32.22 -27.79
C GLU A 837 27.02 33.11 -26.76
N LEU A 838 26.16 32.51 -25.90
CA LEU A 838 25.54 33.24 -24.80
C LEU A 838 26.57 33.50 -23.68
N PRO A 839 26.63 34.74 -23.13
CA PRO A 839 27.54 35.07 -22.04
C PRO A 839 27.12 34.39 -20.73
N LEU A 840 28.09 33.96 -19.92
CA LEU A 840 27.84 33.46 -18.58
C LEU A 840 27.35 34.59 -17.65
N THR A 841 26.31 34.31 -16.86
CA THR A 841 25.74 35.28 -15.92
C THR A 841 26.76 35.65 -14.83
N SER A 842 27.16 36.91 -14.78
CA SER A 842 28.10 37.42 -13.76
C SER A 842 27.50 37.35 -12.36
N GLY A 843 28.33 37.03 -11.35
CA GLY A 843 27.94 36.97 -9.93
C GLY A 843 27.34 35.65 -9.45
N ILE A 844 27.23 34.62 -10.31
CA ILE A 844 26.72 33.28 -9.96
C ILE A 844 27.89 32.27 -9.99
N LEU A 845 27.78 31.18 -9.21
CA LEU A 845 28.74 30.07 -9.26
C LEU A 845 28.84 29.48 -10.67
N VAL A 846 30.06 29.27 -11.18
CA VAL A 846 30.33 28.90 -12.59
C VAL A 846 29.41 27.78 -13.13
N LEU A 847 29.28 26.66 -12.41
CA LEU A 847 28.43 25.53 -12.82
C LEU A 847 26.92 25.86 -12.91
N GLU A 848 26.43 26.81 -12.11
CA GLU A 848 25.04 27.26 -12.15
C GLU A 848 24.83 28.33 -13.23
N ALA A 849 25.85 29.16 -13.50
CA ALA A 849 25.86 30.04 -14.67
C ALA A 849 25.88 29.24 -15.99
N GLN A 850 26.62 28.12 -16.05
CA GLN A 850 26.59 27.18 -17.18
C GLN A 850 25.21 26.50 -17.32
N ALA A 851 24.65 25.95 -16.23
CA ALA A 851 23.32 25.35 -16.25
C ALA A 851 22.24 26.34 -16.71
N ARG A 852 22.28 27.59 -16.22
CA ARG A 852 21.37 28.66 -16.63
C ARG A 852 21.54 29.02 -18.10
N ARG A 853 22.77 29.17 -18.59
CA ARG A 853 23.05 29.41 -20.02
C ARG A 853 22.45 28.33 -20.93
N ILE A 854 22.65 27.06 -20.59
CA ILE A 854 22.08 25.93 -21.33
C ILE A 854 20.54 26.02 -21.31
N TYR A 855 19.94 26.19 -20.13
CA TYR A 855 18.49 26.33 -19.96
C TYR A 855 17.92 27.49 -20.80
N ASP A 856 18.51 28.69 -20.71
CA ASP A 856 18.06 29.89 -21.42
C ASP A 856 18.19 29.75 -22.95
N PHE A 857 19.23 29.07 -23.46
CA PHE A 857 19.40 28.79 -24.90
C PHE A 857 18.30 27.89 -25.47
N PHE A 858 17.83 26.90 -24.69
CA PHE A 858 16.77 25.98 -25.13
C PHE A 858 15.35 26.46 -24.77
N LEU A 859 15.15 27.66 -24.24
CA LEU A 859 13.80 28.24 -24.12
C LEU A 859 13.20 28.56 -25.51
N PRO A 860 11.87 28.63 -25.67
CA PRO A 860 11.26 29.11 -26.90
C PRO A 860 11.60 30.59 -27.17
N GLN A 861 11.85 30.95 -28.43
CA GLN A 861 12.17 32.33 -28.85
C GLN A 861 11.15 33.37 -28.35
N ALA A 862 9.87 33.01 -28.21
CA ALA A 862 8.83 33.88 -27.65
C ALA A 862 9.10 34.31 -26.19
N VAL A 863 9.80 33.48 -25.42
CA VAL A 863 10.20 33.75 -24.02
C VAL A 863 11.50 34.55 -23.93
N ARG A 864 12.30 34.53 -25.01
CA ARG A 864 13.64 35.14 -25.12
C ARG A 864 13.77 35.95 -26.41
N PRO A 865 12.88 36.93 -26.70
CA PRO A 865 12.83 37.60 -28.00
C PRO A 865 14.14 38.30 -28.38
N ASN A 866 14.89 38.79 -27.39
CA ASN A 866 16.14 39.55 -27.57
C ASN A 866 17.41 38.69 -27.45
N GLN A 867 17.32 37.35 -27.49
CA GLN A 867 18.47 36.43 -27.41
C GLN A 867 18.35 35.33 -28.48
N ARG A 868 19.47 34.70 -28.84
CA ARG A 868 19.49 33.56 -29.77
C ARG A 868 19.08 32.28 -29.03
N THR A 869 17.96 31.67 -29.43
CA THR A 869 17.53 30.36 -28.91
C THR A 869 17.73 29.24 -29.92
N ALA A 870 17.76 27.99 -29.45
CA ALA A 870 17.77 26.80 -30.29
C ALA A 870 16.45 26.66 -31.07
N SER A 871 16.53 26.29 -32.36
CA SER A 871 15.35 25.94 -33.16
C SER A 871 14.81 24.54 -32.84
N ALA A 872 15.71 23.60 -32.52
CA ALA A 872 15.41 22.20 -32.24
C ALA A 872 15.57 21.86 -30.73
N PRO A 873 14.86 20.83 -30.23
CA PRO A 873 15.01 20.35 -28.86
C PRO A 873 16.36 19.64 -28.60
N LEU A 874 16.67 19.46 -27.32
CA LEU A 874 17.79 18.68 -26.81
C LEU A 874 17.28 17.41 -26.13
N PHE A 875 17.72 16.24 -26.59
CA PHE A 875 17.54 14.95 -25.94
C PHE A 875 18.82 14.60 -25.16
N LEU A 876 18.75 14.68 -23.84
CA LEU A 876 19.84 14.36 -22.92
C LEU A 876 19.67 12.94 -22.39
N ILE A 877 20.53 12.03 -22.85
CA ILE A 877 20.41 10.59 -22.60
C ILE A 877 21.46 10.18 -21.56
N ILE A 878 21.03 9.81 -20.36
CA ILE A 878 21.92 9.55 -19.20
C ILE A 878 21.83 8.08 -18.81
N HIS A 879 22.81 7.28 -19.27
CA HIS A 879 22.98 5.92 -18.79
C HIS A 879 23.45 5.96 -17.34
N ASN A 880 22.74 5.29 -16.43
CA ASN A 880 23.02 5.30 -14.99
C ASN A 880 23.07 6.72 -14.39
N ILE A 881 21.92 7.41 -14.41
CA ILE A 881 21.74 8.67 -13.66
C ILE A 881 21.92 8.47 -12.15
N ASP A 882 21.78 7.22 -11.70
CA ASP A 882 22.10 6.74 -10.37
C ASP A 882 23.61 6.48 -10.15
N SER A 883 24.53 7.07 -10.92
CA SER A 883 25.96 6.98 -10.58
C SER A 883 26.32 7.84 -9.36
N PRO A 884 27.36 7.48 -8.56
CA PRO A 884 27.69 8.20 -7.33
C PRO A 884 27.94 9.72 -7.50
N LEU A 885 28.52 10.12 -8.63
CA LEU A 885 28.82 11.53 -8.95
C LEU A 885 27.55 12.32 -9.31
N LEU A 886 26.56 11.65 -9.95
CA LEU A 886 25.28 12.24 -10.35
C LEU A 886 24.23 12.22 -9.21
N ARG A 887 24.36 11.32 -8.22
CA ARG A 887 23.51 11.30 -7.01
C ARG A 887 23.69 12.52 -6.09
N THR A 888 24.68 13.39 -6.30
CA THR A 888 24.93 14.54 -5.41
C THR A 888 23.78 15.56 -5.45
N SER A 889 23.41 16.15 -4.31
CA SER A 889 22.34 17.16 -4.24
C SER A 889 22.56 18.33 -5.22
N LYS A 890 23.82 18.74 -5.43
CA LYS A 890 24.20 19.74 -6.42
C LYS A 890 23.92 19.29 -7.86
N ALA A 891 24.26 18.05 -8.22
CA ALA A 891 23.96 17.52 -9.55
C ALA A 891 22.45 17.44 -9.80
N LYS A 892 21.66 16.94 -8.83
CA LYS A 892 20.19 16.91 -8.92
C LYS A 892 19.59 18.29 -9.14
N SER A 893 19.98 19.29 -8.35
CA SER A 893 19.45 20.65 -8.43
C SER A 893 19.77 21.35 -9.77
N LEU A 894 20.93 21.06 -10.34
CA LEU A 894 21.35 21.61 -11.63
C LEU A 894 20.70 20.85 -12.80
N LEU A 895 20.47 19.54 -12.69
CA LEU A 895 19.70 18.78 -13.69
C LEU A 895 18.20 19.12 -13.65
N SER A 896 17.62 19.38 -12.47
CA SER A 896 16.22 19.80 -12.35
C SER A 896 15.95 21.20 -12.90
N LEU A 897 16.99 22.05 -12.99
CA LEU A 897 16.93 23.31 -13.74
C LEU A 897 16.84 23.05 -15.26
N LEU A 898 17.66 22.16 -15.82
CA LEU A 898 17.57 21.82 -17.24
C LEU A 898 16.22 21.15 -17.58
N ALA A 899 15.75 20.26 -16.71
CA ALA A 899 14.50 19.53 -16.88
C ALA A 899 13.26 20.42 -17.00
N LEU A 900 13.29 21.67 -16.46
CA LEU A 900 12.19 22.64 -16.56
C LEU A 900 11.99 23.23 -17.96
N SER A 901 12.99 23.15 -18.85
CA SER A 901 12.85 23.69 -20.20
C SER A 901 11.99 22.76 -21.06
N PRO A 902 10.92 23.26 -21.74
CA PRO A 902 10.02 22.42 -22.51
C PRO A 902 10.70 21.75 -23.71
N ARG A 903 11.86 22.26 -24.16
CA ARG A 903 12.65 21.72 -25.26
C ARG A 903 13.86 20.88 -24.79
N ILE A 904 14.08 20.72 -23.49
CA ILE A 904 15.07 19.77 -22.95
C ILE A 904 14.32 18.54 -22.47
N HIS A 905 14.64 17.39 -23.05
CA HIS A 905 14.04 16.10 -22.74
C HIS A 905 15.12 15.20 -22.15
N ILE A 906 14.94 14.78 -20.89
CA ILE A 906 15.87 13.87 -20.22
C ILE A 906 15.34 12.44 -20.35
N ILE A 907 16.23 11.53 -20.75
CA ILE A 907 15.95 10.10 -20.91
C ILE A 907 17.05 9.38 -20.14
N ALA A 908 16.71 8.69 -19.05
CA ALA A 908 17.71 8.17 -18.12
C ALA A 908 17.46 6.69 -17.77
N SER A 909 18.52 5.99 -17.32
CA SER A 909 18.39 4.65 -16.73
C SER A 909 18.88 4.59 -15.29
N ILE A 910 18.32 3.63 -14.56
CA ILE A 910 18.72 3.24 -13.20
C ILE A 910 18.91 1.73 -13.10
N ASP A 911 19.81 1.31 -12.22
CA ASP A 911 20.14 -0.11 -11.98
C ASP A 911 20.32 -0.45 -10.48
N HIS A 912 20.56 0.56 -9.65
CA HIS A 912 20.76 0.40 -8.22
C HIS A 912 19.42 0.36 -7.48
N ILE A 913 19.18 -0.70 -6.69
CA ILE A 913 17.92 -0.98 -5.97
C ILE A 913 17.39 0.21 -5.13
N HIS A 914 18.27 1.08 -4.63
CA HIS A 914 17.86 2.28 -3.88
C HIS A 914 17.80 3.58 -4.72
N ALA A 915 17.67 3.49 -6.05
CA ALA A 915 17.60 4.67 -6.92
C ALA A 915 16.34 5.53 -6.70
N GLU A 916 15.24 4.95 -6.22
CA GLU A 916 14.03 5.70 -5.82
C GLU A 916 14.33 6.72 -4.72
N LEU A 917 15.28 6.44 -3.82
CA LEU A 917 15.72 7.36 -2.76
C LEU A 917 16.56 8.56 -3.28
N ILE A 918 16.75 8.68 -4.60
CA ILE A 918 17.45 9.82 -5.21
C ILE A 918 16.57 11.06 -5.23
N TRP A 919 15.25 10.97 -5.39
CA TRP A 919 14.37 12.13 -5.54
C TRP A 919 13.27 12.17 -4.47
N SER A 920 12.91 13.37 -4.02
CA SER A 920 11.66 13.56 -3.30
C SER A 920 10.45 13.38 -4.23
N ILE A 921 9.27 13.14 -3.65
CA ILE A 921 7.99 13.04 -4.39
C ILE A 921 7.74 14.33 -5.20
N SER A 922 8.08 15.50 -4.64
CA SER A 922 7.96 16.79 -5.31
C SER A 922 8.97 16.96 -6.46
N GLU A 923 10.23 16.58 -6.29
CA GLU A 923 11.23 16.60 -7.36
C GLU A 923 10.87 15.65 -8.51
N SER A 924 10.32 14.47 -8.21
CA SER A 924 9.93 13.47 -9.21
C SER A 924 8.70 13.91 -10.03
N SER A 925 7.69 14.49 -9.38
CA SER A 925 6.39 14.78 -10.00
C SER A 925 6.24 16.16 -10.64
N THR A 926 7.00 17.17 -10.20
CA THR A 926 6.89 18.57 -10.69
C THR A 926 7.06 18.63 -12.21
N ARG A 927 6.08 19.23 -12.89
CA ARG A 927 6.04 19.38 -14.37
C ARG A 927 6.97 20.48 -14.88
N LYS A 928 7.26 20.44 -16.18
CA LYS A 928 7.94 21.51 -16.91
C LYS A 928 7.12 22.80 -16.85
N HIS A 929 7.79 23.95 -16.90
CA HIS A 929 7.11 25.23 -16.77
C HIS A 929 6.45 25.65 -18.10
N ILE A 930 5.23 26.19 -18.02
CA ILE A 930 4.47 26.68 -19.18
C ILE A 930 4.66 28.20 -19.24
N TYR A 931 5.38 28.68 -20.25
CA TYR A 931 5.68 30.11 -20.41
C TYR A 931 4.59 30.78 -21.24
N THR A 932 3.76 31.61 -20.61
CA THR A 932 2.72 32.41 -21.28
C THR A 932 3.20 33.81 -21.67
N GLU A 933 4.25 34.32 -21.04
CA GLU A 933 4.82 35.66 -21.26
C GLU A 933 6.37 35.64 -21.25
N PRO A 934 7.04 36.64 -21.87
CA PRO A 934 8.50 36.75 -21.83
C PRO A 934 9.01 37.16 -20.44
N THR A 935 9.68 36.23 -19.74
CA THR A 935 10.07 36.38 -18.33
C THR A 935 11.56 36.09 -18.11
N SER A 936 12.33 37.06 -17.60
CA SER A 936 13.79 36.90 -17.39
C SER A 936 14.18 36.12 -16.13
N GLU A 937 13.20 35.72 -15.32
CA GLU A 937 13.39 34.96 -14.08
C GLU A 937 13.29 33.45 -14.33
N VAL A 938 13.90 32.67 -13.44
CA VAL A 938 13.87 31.20 -13.46
C VAL A 938 12.82 30.73 -12.45
N PRO A 939 11.91 29.80 -12.79
CA PRO A 939 10.92 29.28 -11.86
C PRO A 939 11.53 28.74 -10.56
N SER A 940 10.89 29.04 -9.43
CA SER A 940 11.35 28.64 -8.09
C SER A 940 11.13 27.15 -7.80
N THR A 941 10.04 26.58 -8.32
CA THR A 941 9.76 25.13 -8.29
C THR A 941 10.54 24.43 -9.40
N ARG A 942 11.34 23.41 -9.05
CA ARG A 942 12.15 22.60 -9.99
C ARG A 942 11.88 21.11 -9.79
N GLY A 943 11.95 20.32 -10.86
CA GLY A 943 11.79 18.87 -10.80
C GLY A 943 11.86 18.24 -12.19
N PHE A 944 11.54 16.95 -12.26
CA PHE A 944 11.89 16.09 -13.40
C PHE A 944 10.72 15.57 -14.22
N ALA A 945 9.47 15.59 -13.73
CA ALA A 945 8.31 15.04 -14.44
C ALA A 945 8.52 13.60 -14.96
N TRP A 946 9.05 12.70 -14.12
CA TRP A 946 9.41 11.35 -14.54
C TRP A 946 8.19 10.47 -14.88
N ILE A 947 8.18 9.86 -16.06
CA ILE A 947 7.46 8.62 -16.33
C ILE A 947 8.44 7.46 -16.21
N TRP A 948 8.03 6.43 -15.47
CA TRP A 948 8.84 5.25 -15.15
C TRP A 948 8.41 4.09 -16.05
N HIS A 949 9.37 3.44 -16.72
CA HIS A 949 9.14 2.31 -17.61
C HIS A 949 10.06 1.15 -17.27
N ASP A 950 9.50 -0.06 -17.24
CA ASP A 950 10.28 -1.30 -17.18
C ASP A 950 10.93 -1.54 -18.55
N MET A 951 12.26 -1.53 -18.57
CA MET A 951 13.12 -1.87 -19.69
C MET A 951 14.06 -3.01 -19.26
N THR A 952 13.51 -4.05 -18.65
CA THR A 952 14.20 -5.33 -18.45
C THR A 952 14.64 -5.90 -19.81
N THR A 953 15.95 -6.03 -20.00
CA THR A 953 16.57 -6.52 -21.25
C THR A 953 17.25 -7.87 -21.10
N MET A 954 17.49 -8.32 -19.87
CA MET A 954 18.29 -9.52 -19.52
C MET A 954 19.75 -9.51 -20.04
N ARG A 955 20.22 -8.42 -20.68
CA ARG A 955 21.57 -8.32 -21.26
C ARG A 955 22.65 -8.06 -20.20
N HIS A 956 23.86 -8.58 -20.42
CA HIS A 956 25.00 -8.38 -19.53
C HIS A 956 25.42 -6.91 -19.39
N TYR A 957 25.90 -6.54 -18.21
CA TYR A 957 26.42 -5.22 -17.84
C TYR A 957 27.89 -5.01 -18.26
N ASP A 958 28.24 -5.41 -19.49
CA ASP A 958 29.62 -5.47 -19.95
C ASP A 958 30.32 -4.09 -19.92
N ALA A 959 29.63 -3.04 -20.38
CA ALA A 959 30.20 -1.69 -20.45
C ALA A 959 30.20 -1.00 -19.08
N GLU A 960 29.16 -1.26 -18.29
CA GLU A 960 28.93 -0.69 -16.97
C GLU A 960 29.92 -1.25 -15.93
N LEU A 961 30.34 -2.52 -16.08
CA LEU A 961 31.29 -3.19 -15.18
C LEU A 961 32.75 -3.19 -15.69
N ALA A 962 33.02 -2.80 -16.95
CA ALA A 962 34.36 -2.84 -17.55
C ALA A 962 35.46 -2.07 -16.80
N HIS A 963 35.09 -1.10 -15.95
CA HIS A 963 36.02 -0.30 -15.14
C HIS A 963 36.26 -0.87 -13.73
N LEU A 964 35.64 -2.01 -13.39
CA LEU A 964 35.79 -2.69 -12.11
C LEU A 964 36.67 -3.93 -12.28
N ASN A 965 37.49 -4.25 -11.28
CA ASN A 965 38.31 -5.47 -11.30
C ASN A 965 37.42 -6.70 -11.08
N LEU A 966 36.97 -7.32 -12.18
CA LEU A 966 36.12 -8.51 -12.20
C LEU A 966 36.74 -9.75 -11.54
N GLY A 967 38.08 -9.83 -11.46
CA GLY A 967 38.78 -10.88 -10.72
C GLY A 967 38.61 -10.77 -9.19
N SER A 968 38.23 -9.58 -8.69
CA SER A 968 37.87 -9.39 -7.29
C SER A 968 36.37 -9.60 -7.08
N ILE A 969 35.99 -10.83 -6.70
CA ILE A 969 34.62 -11.19 -6.28
C ILE A 969 34.11 -10.31 -5.10
N ARG A 970 35.02 -9.64 -4.39
CA ARG A 970 34.66 -8.39 -3.69
C ARG A 970 34.67 -7.22 -4.67
N GLY A 971 33.50 -6.77 -5.10
CA GLY A 971 33.28 -5.45 -5.72
C GLY A 971 33.62 -4.24 -4.83
N LYS A 972 34.37 -4.47 -3.73
CA LYS A 972 35.14 -3.44 -3.05
C LYS A 972 36.48 -3.24 -3.78
N SER A 973 36.45 -2.42 -4.83
CA SER A 973 37.44 -1.34 -4.83
C SER A 973 37.27 -0.57 -3.51
N ASN A 974 38.36 -0.05 -2.94
CA ASN A 974 38.24 0.72 -1.70
C ASN A 974 37.33 1.94 -1.90
N LYS A 975 36.82 2.52 -0.80
CA LYS A 975 36.24 3.87 -0.86
C LYS A 975 37.38 4.85 -1.16
N VAL A 976 37.72 4.99 -2.44
CA VAL A 976 38.57 6.05 -2.96
C VAL A 976 37.90 7.37 -2.57
N SER A 977 38.54 8.10 -1.67
CA SER A 977 38.20 9.50 -1.45
C SER A 977 38.50 10.28 -2.72
N ASP A 978 37.57 11.14 -3.12
CA ASP A 978 37.40 11.82 -4.43
C ASP A 978 38.51 12.85 -4.78
N LYS A 979 39.77 12.50 -4.47
CA LYS A 979 40.99 13.30 -4.65
C LYS A 979 42.29 12.48 -4.78
N ASP A 980 42.34 11.24 -4.27
CA ASP A 980 43.55 10.40 -4.27
C ASP A 980 43.28 9.10 -5.05
N GLN A 981 43.51 9.14 -6.37
CA GLN A 981 43.30 8.01 -7.29
C GLN A 981 44.48 7.02 -7.18
N GLU A 982 44.52 6.19 -6.13
CA GLU A 982 45.53 5.13 -5.97
C GLU A 982 45.51 4.20 -7.21
N MET A 983 46.62 4.16 -7.95
CA MET A 983 46.83 3.19 -9.02
C MET A 983 46.89 1.78 -8.42
N THR A 984 46.35 0.78 -9.11
CA THR A 984 46.41 -0.62 -8.64
C THR A 984 47.41 -1.42 -9.45
N GLU A 985 48.06 -2.40 -8.82
CA GLU A 985 49.08 -3.26 -9.44
C GLU A 985 48.60 -3.89 -10.77
N SER A 986 47.37 -4.39 -10.79
CA SER A 986 46.75 -4.98 -11.98
C SER A 986 46.44 -3.95 -13.08
N ALA A 987 46.03 -2.74 -12.72
CA ALA A 987 45.81 -1.67 -13.69
C ALA A 987 47.14 -1.18 -14.29
N ALA A 988 48.17 -1.02 -13.46
CA ALA A 988 49.53 -0.71 -13.89
C ALA A 988 50.06 -1.78 -14.86
N LYS A 989 49.93 -3.07 -14.51
CA LYS A 989 50.30 -4.18 -15.41
C LYS A 989 49.53 -4.16 -16.73
N HIS A 990 48.23 -3.88 -16.74
CA HIS A 990 47.45 -3.76 -17.99
C HIS A 990 47.87 -2.57 -18.86
N ILE A 991 48.02 -1.37 -18.28
CA ILE A 991 48.50 -0.18 -19.00
C ILE A 991 49.89 -0.47 -19.58
N LEU A 992 50.78 -1.06 -18.78
CA LEU A 992 52.12 -1.41 -19.20
C LEU A 992 52.15 -2.47 -20.29
N LEU A 993 51.20 -3.42 -20.36
CA LEU A 993 51.14 -4.37 -21.48
C LEU A 993 50.97 -3.65 -22.82
N SER A 994 50.09 -2.64 -22.89
CA SER A 994 49.79 -1.90 -24.12
C SER A 994 50.87 -0.91 -24.57
N VAL A 995 51.69 -0.35 -23.68
CA VAL A 995 52.71 0.63 -24.08
C VAL A 995 53.91 -0.01 -24.81
N ASN A 996 54.61 0.82 -25.58
CA ASN A 996 55.76 0.41 -26.39
C ASN A 996 57.00 0.00 -25.53
N ALA A 997 57.96 -0.70 -26.15
CA ALA A 997 59.13 -1.23 -25.44
C ALA A 997 60.06 -0.15 -24.83
N LYS A 998 60.12 1.05 -25.40
CA LYS A 998 60.89 2.18 -24.82
C LYS A 998 60.17 2.76 -23.61
N ALA A 999 58.84 2.88 -23.65
CA ALA A 999 58.04 3.24 -22.49
C ALA A 999 58.21 2.21 -21.35
N LYS A 1000 58.19 0.89 -21.65
CA LYS A 1000 58.47 -0.18 -20.67
C LYS A 1000 59.85 -0.01 -20.00
N LYS A 1001 60.92 0.23 -20.78
CA LYS A 1001 62.26 0.51 -20.21
C LYS A 1001 62.29 1.81 -19.40
N LEU A 1002 61.61 2.88 -19.83
CA LEU A 1002 61.52 4.14 -19.06
C LEU A 1002 60.83 3.95 -17.70
N PHE A 1003 59.69 3.26 -17.68
CA PHE A 1003 58.97 2.96 -16.44
C PHE A 1003 59.82 2.11 -15.49
N ALA A 1004 60.51 1.09 -16.02
CA ALA A 1004 61.41 0.26 -15.21
C ALA A 1004 62.61 1.05 -14.64
N LEU A 1005 63.17 2.01 -15.38
CA LEU A 1005 64.24 2.89 -14.89
C LEU A 1005 63.75 3.81 -13.76
N LEU A 1006 62.59 4.44 -13.94
CA LEU A 1006 61.93 5.26 -12.90
C LEU A 1006 61.64 4.43 -11.65
N ALA A 1007 61.02 3.25 -11.81
CA ALA A 1007 60.66 2.37 -10.72
C ALA A 1007 61.87 1.83 -9.94
N LYS A 1008 62.93 1.40 -10.63
CA LYS A 1008 64.19 0.96 -9.99
C LYS A 1008 64.83 2.08 -9.16
N THR A 1009 64.86 3.30 -9.69
CA THR A 1009 65.44 4.47 -8.99
C THR A 1009 64.61 4.87 -7.77
N LEU A 1010 63.28 4.82 -7.87
CA LEU A 1010 62.39 5.03 -6.72
C LEU A 1010 62.60 3.96 -5.64
N LEU A 1011 62.63 2.68 -6.02
CA LEU A 1011 62.86 1.56 -5.10
C LEU A 1011 64.19 1.66 -4.34
N ALA A 1012 65.28 2.01 -5.03
CA ALA A 1012 66.57 2.27 -4.38
C ALA A 1012 66.46 3.37 -3.30
N SER A 1013 65.76 4.47 -3.60
CA SER A 1013 65.54 5.55 -2.63
C SER A 1013 64.66 5.16 -1.43
N PHE A 1014 63.78 4.16 -1.58
CA PHE A 1014 62.99 3.62 -0.47
C PHE A 1014 63.82 2.68 0.42
N ASP A 1015 64.73 1.89 -0.16
CA ASP A 1015 65.57 0.95 0.59
C ASP A 1015 66.69 1.62 1.40
N GLU A 1016 67.18 2.80 0.99
CA GLU A 1016 68.07 3.63 1.82
C GLU A 1016 67.34 4.24 3.04
N ALA A 1017 66.03 4.48 2.96
CA ALA A 1017 65.21 5.11 3.99
C ALA A 1017 64.75 4.12 5.09
N SER A 1018 65.72 3.60 5.84
CA SER A 1018 65.57 2.49 6.78
C SER A 1018 64.73 2.77 8.05
N SER A 1019 63.39 2.76 7.94
CA SER A 1019 62.46 2.56 9.08
C SER A 1019 61.05 2.09 8.66
N PRO A 1020 60.60 0.87 9.04
CA PRO A 1020 59.32 0.31 8.60
C PRO A 1020 58.13 0.72 9.51
N SER A 1021 57.50 1.87 9.26
CA SER A 1021 56.25 2.29 9.94
C SER A 1021 55.03 2.28 9.01
N LYS A 1022 54.07 1.38 9.26
CA LYS A 1022 52.81 1.30 8.50
C LYS A 1022 51.89 2.49 8.77
N LYS A 1023 51.69 3.39 7.78
CA LYS A 1023 50.38 3.88 7.28
C LYS A 1023 50.48 5.07 6.30
N ASP A 1024 49.43 5.22 5.50
CA ASP A 1024 49.05 6.35 4.63
C ASP A 1024 49.96 6.65 3.42
N GLY A 1025 49.38 6.60 2.21
CA GLY A 1025 50.07 6.78 0.93
C GLY A 1025 50.71 8.16 0.69
N LYS A 1026 50.51 9.13 1.59
CA LYS A 1026 51.07 10.49 1.48
C LYS A 1026 52.59 10.55 1.68
N GLN A 1027 53.22 9.51 2.24
CA GLN A 1027 54.67 9.48 2.40
C GLN A 1027 55.44 9.14 1.10
N LEU A 1028 54.78 8.59 0.07
CA LEU A 1028 55.46 8.24 -1.20
C LEU A 1028 55.89 9.46 -2.03
N GLN A 1029 55.20 10.59 -1.90
CA GLN A 1029 55.56 11.84 -2.61
C GLN A 1029 56.92 12.39 -2.21
N THR A 1030 57.40 12.06 -1.00
CA THR A 1030 58.70 12.50 -0.47
C THR A 1030 59.91 11.94 -1.24
N HIS A 1031 59.70 10.89 -2.04
CA HIS A 1031 60.73 10.21 -2.83
C HIS A 1031 60.68 10.56 -4.33
N ALA A 1032 59.90 11.59 -4.72
CA ALA A 1032 59.73 11.97 -6.13
C ALA A 1032 61.06 12.45 -6.78
N ILE A 1033 61.39 11.89 -7.94
CA ILE A 1033 62.65 12.14 -8.65
C ILE A 1033 62.51 13.38 -9.55
N ALA A 1034 63.47 14.31 -9.47
CA ALA A 1034 63.49 15.49 -10.32
C ALA A 1034 63.46 15.13 -11.82
N TYR A 1035 62.62 15.82 -12.59
CA TYR A 1035 62.39 15.59 -14.02
C TYR A 1035 63.71 15.57 -14.81
N SER A 1036 64.59 16.53 -14.53
CA SER A 1036 65.91 16.66 -15.16
C SER A 1036 66.87 15.52 -14.82
N ALA A 1037 66.75 14.90 -13.64
CA ALA A 1037 67.56 13.73 -13.27
C ALA A 1037 67.09 12.49 -14.06
N LEU A 1038 65.78 12.24 -14.10
CA LEU A 1038 65.21 11.13 -14.87
C LEU A 1038 65.47 11.29 -16.38
N PHE A 1039 65.37 12.51 -16.93
CA PHE A 1039 65.69 12.78 -18.33
C PHE A 1039 67.16 12.47 -18.67
N ASN A 1040 68.10 12.90 -17.81
CA ASN A 1040 69.52 12.61 -18.02
C ASN A 1040 69.83 11.10 -17.96
N ALA A 1041 69.20 10.36 -17.04
CA ALA A 1041 69.32 8.90 -16.98
C ALA A 1041 68.70 8.21 -18.21
N ALA A 1042 67.47 8.58 -18.60
CA ALA A 1042 66.80 8.05 -19.79
C ALA A 1042 67.53 8.38 -21.11
N ARG A 1043 68.33 9.45 -21.14
CA ARG A 1043 69.22 9.79 -22.25
C ARG A 1043 70.53 8.98 -22.24
N ALA A 1044 71.07 8.67 -21.06
CA ALA A 1044 72.24 7.81 -20.91
C ALA A 1044 71.94 6.36 -21.34
N ASP A 1045 70.76 5.84 -20.97
CA ASP A 1045 70.27 4.51 -21.35
C ASP A 1045 69.69 4.45 -22.79
N PHE A 1046 69.89 5.50 -23.60
CA PHE A 1046 69.41 5.63 -24.99
C PHE A 1046 67.87 5.46 -25.19
N ILE A 1047 67.09 5.61 -24.11
CA ILE A 1047 65.64 5.44 -24.12
C ILE A 1047 65.00 6.60 -24.88
N ALA A 1048 65.34 7.84 -24.52
CA ALA A 1048 64.88 9.08 -25.17
C ALA A 1048 66.07 9.95 -25.62
N THR A 1049 66.00 10.51 -26.83
CA THR A 1049 67.12 11.27 -27.43
C THR A 1049 67.01 12.78 -27.25
N ASN A 1050 65.79 13.30 -27.08
CA ASN A 1050 65.52 14.71 -26.80
C ASN A 1050 64.31 14.88 -25.86
N ASP A 1051 64.15 16.06 -25.28
CA ASP A 1051 63.12 16.36 -24.28
C ASP A 1051 61.70 16.11 -24.82
N THR A 1052 61.42 16.50 -26.07
CA THR A 1052 60.13 16.25 -26.72
C THR A 1052 59.77 14.76 -26.80
N SER A 1053 60.74 13.90 -27.14
CA SER A 1053 60.54 12.44 -27.17
C SER A 1053 60.34 11.85 -25.77
N PHE A 1054 60.90 12.49 -24.74
CA PHE A 1054 60.78 12.08 -23.34
C PHE A 1054 59.43 12.52 -22.73
N GLN A 1055 58.99 13.76 -22.99
CA GLN A 1055 57.64 14.23 -22.67
C GLN A 1055 56.57 13.35 -23.34
N ALA A 1056 56.76 12.94 -24.59
CA ALA A 1056 55.81 12.07 -25.30
C ALA A 1056 55.65 10.70 -24.62
N LEU A 1057 56.75 10.06 -24.19
CA LEU A 1057 56.71 8.80 -23.43
C LEU A 1057 56.13 8.98 -22.02
N LEU A 1058 56.27 10.16 -21.41
CA LEU A 1058 55.67 10.47 -20.11
C LEU A 1058 54.19 10.89 -20.19
N ALA A 1059 53.73 11.39 -21.34
CA ALA A 1059 52.33 11.76 -21.55
C ALA A 1059 51.41 10.53 -21.47
N GLU A 1060 51.77 9.44 -22.17
CA GLU A 1060 51.08 8.15 -22.14
C GLU A 1060 50.92 7.62 -20.69
N PHE A 1061 51.91 7.87 -19.81
CA PHE A 1061 51.83 7.51 -18.40
C PHE A 1061 51.07 8.51 -17.52
N ARG A 1062 51.04 9.80 -17.87
CA ARG A 1062 50.27 10.83 -17.15
C ARG A 1062 48.77 10.73 -17.45
N ASP A 1063 48.40 10.53 -18.71
CA ASP A 1063 47.02 10.42 -19.17
C ASP A 1063 46.30 9.19 -18.58
N HIS A 1064 47.06 8.12 -18.32
CA HIS A 1064 46.58 6.93 -17.59
C HIS A 1064 46.85 6.96 -16.07
N GLY A 1065 47.38 8.06 -15.51
CA GLY A 1065 47.61 8.24 -14.07
C GLY A 1065 48.71 7.35 -13.45
N LEU A 1066 49.52 6.69 -14.28
CA LEU A 1066 50.57 5.75 -13.87
C LEU A 1066 51.86 6.45 -13.39
N VAL A 1067 52.13 7.66 -13.87
CA VAL A 1067 53.20 8.53 -13.36
C VAL A 1067 52.61 9.90 -13.06
N LEU A 1068 52.73 10.33 -11.80
CA LEU A 1068 52.23 11.62 -11.34
C LEU A 1068 53.38 12.63 -11.20
N THR A 1069 53.07 13.91 -11.45
CA THR A 1069 54.02 15.02 -11.30
C THR A 1069 53.65 15.85 -10.07
N THR A 1070 54.66 16.23 -9.28
CA THR A 1070 54.53 17.13 -8.13
C THR A 1070 55.63 18.18 -8.18
N VAL A 1071 55.36 19.41 -7.75
CA VAL A 1071 56.35 20.50 -7.78
C VAL A 1071 57.02 20.57 -6.42
N SER A 1072 58.32 20.30 -6.36
CA SER A 1072 59.13 20.36 -5.14
C SER A 1072 60.38 21.20 -5.39
N GLY A 1073 60.68 22.13 -4.48
CA GLY A 1073 61.83 23.05 -4.61
C GLY A 1073 61.80 24.01 -5.80
N GLY A 1074 60.68 24.08 -6.55
CA GLY A 1074 60.57 24.85 -7.80
C GLY A 1074 60.93 24.07 -9.07
N SER A 1075 61.19 22.76 -8.95
CA SER A 1075 61.34 21.83 -10.07
C SER A 1075 60.20 20.81 -10.11
N ASP A 1076 59.82 20.38 -11.31
CA ASP A 1076 58.94 19.23 -11.49
C ASP A 1076 59.65 17.95 -11.04
N CYS A 1077 58.97 17.17 -10.19
CA CYS A 1077 59.39 15.84 -9.75
C CYS A 1077 58.34 14.79 -10.13
N LEU A 1078 58.80 13.60 -10.50
CA LEU A 1078 58.00 12.47 -10.97
C LEU A 1078 57.99 11.34 -9.93
N TRP A 1079 56.83 10.74 -9.71
CA TRP A 1079 56.68 9.57 -8.83
C TRP A 1079 55.59 8.62 -9.33
N ILE A 1080 55.64 7.37 -8.89
CA ILE A 1080 54.66 6.32 -9.21
C ILE A 1080 53.75 6.11 -8.00
N PRO A 1081 52.42 6.22 -8.11
CA PRO A 1081 51.48 6.04 -7.00
C PRO A 1081 51.17 4.55 -6.72
N LEU A 1082 52.21 3.74 -6.48
CA LEU A 1082 52.15 2.33 -6.08
C LEU A 1082 53.02 2.11 -4.83
N ARG A 1083 52.65 1.18 -3.94
CA ARG A 1083 53.47 0.86 -2.75
C ARG A 1083 54.77 0.15 -3.16
N PRO A 1084 55.86 0.19 -2.37
CA PRO A 1084 57.13 -0.44 -2.76
C PRO A 1084 57.01 -1.94 -3.09
N ASP A 1085 56.19 -2.69 -2.35
CA ASP A 1085 55.98 -4.13 -2.59
C ASP A 1085 55.18 -4.39 -3.87
N GLU A 1086 54.15 -3.57 -4.13
CA GLU A 1086 53.34 -3.61 -5.35
C GLU A 1086 54.19 -3.21 -6.58
N LEU A 1087 55.04 -2.18 -6.42
CA LEU A 1087 55.95 -1.69 -7.45
C LEU A 1087 57.05 -2.72 -7.80
N ARG A 1088 57.57 -3.45 -6.82
CA ARG A 1088 58.45 -4.62 -7.05
C ARG A 1088 57.75 -5.67 -7.90
N SER A 1089 56.53 -6.08 -7.53
CA SER A 1089 55.72 -7.03 -8.32
C SER A 1089 55.43 -6.57 -9.76
N VAL A 1090 55.27 -5.26 -9.99
CA VAL A 1090 55.17 -4.71 -11.36
C VAL A 1090 56.50 -4.79 -12.11
N VAL A 1091 57.62 -4.43 -11.47
CA VAL A 1091 58.95 -4.44 -12.12
C VAL A 1091 59.43 -5.87 -12.43
N GLU A 1092 59.23 -6.81 -11.51
CA GLU A 1092 59.52 -8.24 -11.73
C GLU A 1092 58.64 -8.81 -12.85
N GLY A 1093 57.33 -8.48 -12.85
CA GLY A 1093 56.38 -8.91 -13.87
C GLY A 1093 56.60 -8.32 -15.27
N LEU A 1094 57.47 -7.32 -15.44
CA LEU A 1094 57.79 -6.75 -16.76
C LEU A 1094 58.81 -7.60 -17.56
N ASN A 1095 59.49 -8.55 -16.90
CA ASN A 1095 60.41 -9.53 -17.49
C ASN A 1095 61.38 -8.97 -18.55
N ILE A 1096 61.98 -7.81 -18.25
CA ILE A 1096 62.94 -7.13 -19.12
C ILE A 1096 64.33 -7.73 -18.88
N GLU A 1097 64.83 -8.51 -19.85
CA GLU A 1097 66.24 -8.94 -19.90
C GLU A 1097 67.18 -7.72 -19.83
N GLN A 1098 68.36 -7.92 -19.21
CA GLN A 1098 69.30 -6.87 -18.81
C GLN A 1098 69.70 -5.93 -19.96
#